data_AF-K2N2Z6-F1
#
_entry.id   AF-K2N2Z6-F1
#
_cell.length_a   1.000
_cell.length_b   1.000
_cell.length_c   1.000
_cell.angle_alpha   90.00
_cell.angle_beta   90.00
_cell.angle_gamma   90.00
#
_symmetry.space_group_name_H-M   'P 1'
#
loop_
_entity.id
_entity.type
_entity.pdbx_description
1 polymer ?
#
loop_
_entity_poly.entity_id
_entity_poly.type
_entity_poly.pdbx_seq_one_letter_code
_entity_poly.pdbx_strand_id
1 'polypeptide(L)'
;MFEYVAVEGGSVLQIVSSTFRLGFAMLIAATLTVTGGSWLVHRDNEFRTAYVVYVDEEDGVAFRDRSVWSLIDNSFAYGSCSLAVVYMTSKWSPPSDSSPNIYGMCNEARGSPVTNYQELNIGAPVTVLDCGVCTVDAACFAAMTSSISGCECVCAAGGYGDTCLPAAVPDGLGPLPHPDANDTEVRCVHGGSIGSVDDPDPGVGGLCFVNVTFTAAILLDLSRFDAPQQRLNITLLHCVLIGLSLKGSGARVHVSVTSSMLDSGALEFEGHFGASSHILVAGSTLVTTSVHAIVFPDFYLGVNSTLLLLDNRIEGNIYAVYFPDAVVVDGGGIIMKRNTLSAVENNGEESCIYVYAVAAMNGGYFDVENNTMRAVNGLYRNGDTVSSAGLLRVADCDFVGSMAFSDTALVYFDGWVTFQGGAQWRVEGNNVSATSVIGMPNSWYEIKFFGTGTTVVLAHNRQVDDRMPLFNYFLLSTIVEPPARFVVGCNLQGKKEVSYDDVFPEEVVVFKCGTCNDDAACYMPGTDSVDHGSCSCSCKDGWHGASCLPFEVPDTVGPSLPERAVDDDTSCVVNRALKKLTLNMWKTHHCYVGVTFSGVGAVLTFSFNSTAAASPHRTSRSPGAPSVRVPRCGLLGCWGGRVSRRRDSREPDGDAVSVVFLCMPSRSTAISPSRRLTRRSRPLSSFRTLRAKL
;
A
#
# COMPACT_ATOMS: atom_id res chain seq x y z
N MET A 1 23.60 8.76 -13.56
CA MET A 1 24.90 8.28 -14.07
C MET A 1 25.94 8.48 -12.96
N PHE A 2 26.60 7.42 -12.54
CA PHE A 2 27.69 7.47 -11.57
C PHE A 2 29.00 7.88 -12.27
N GLU A 3 29.85 8.67 -11.60
CA GLU A 3 31.18 9.00 -12.14
C GLU A 3 32.14 7.81 -12.05
N TYR A 4 32.04 6.98 -11.00
CA TYR A 4 32.93 5.83 -10.79
C TYR A 4 32.24 4.78 -9.92
N VAL A 5 32.25 3.52 -10.34
CA VAL A 5 31.79 2.37 -9.54
C VAL A 5 32.99 1.44 -9.29
N ALA A 6 33.21 1.09 -8.03
CA ALA A 6 34.34 0.28 -7.60
C ALA A 6 33.90 -0.81 -6.64
N VAL A 7 34.32 -2.05 -6.91
CA VAL A 7 34.23 -3.18 -6.00
C VAL A 7 35.65 -3.59 -5.64
N GLU A 8 36.11 -3.17 -4.47
CA GLU A 8 37.52 -3.25 -4.07
C GLU A 8 37.71 -3.97 -2.73
N GLY A 9 38.92 -4.49 -2.50
CA GLY A 9 39.33 -4.99 -1.18
C GLY A 9 38.65 -6.27 -0.72
N GLY A 10 38.30 -7.17 -1.64
CA GLY A 10 37.60 -8.42 -1.32
C GLY A 10 36.13 -8.19 -0.98
N SER A 11 35.52 -7.16 -1.58
CA SER A 11 34.10 -6.84 -1.40
C SER A 11 33.24 -7.59 -2.41
N VAL A 12 31.95 -7.70 -2.11
CA VAL A 12 30.98 -8.36 -3.01
C VAL A 12 29.91 -7.36 -3.40
N LEU A 13 29.64 -7.29 -4.71
CA LEU A 13 28.47 -6.63 -5.28
C LEU A 13 27.63 -7.70 -5.97
N GLN A 14 26.42 -7.95 -5.48
CA GLN A 14 25.52 -8.95 -6.03
C GLN A 14 24.18 -8.36 -6.43
N ILE A 15 23.69 -8.76 -7.59
CA ILE A 15 22.36 -8.50 -8.10
C ILE A 15 21.70 -9.87 -8.29
N VAL A 16 20.71 -10.18 -7.47
CA VAL A 16 20.13 -11.53 -7.39
C VAL A 16 18.61 -11.51 -7.43
N SER A 17 18.00 -12.52 -8.05
CA SER A 17 16.55 -12.78 -8.01
C SER A 17 15.66 -11.58 -8.38
N SER A 18 16.10 -10.76 -9.35
CA SER A 18 15.46 -9.48 -9.67
C SER A 18 15.03 -9.39 -11.14
N THR A 19 13.88 -8.75 -11.38
CA THR A 19 13.38 -8.43 -12.74
C THR A 19 13.54 -6.93 -13.02
N PHE A 20 14.28 -6.59 -14.07
CA PHE A 20 14.59 -5.22 -14.47
C PHE A 20 13.91 -4.87 -15.80
N ARG A 21 12.92 -3.98 -15.79
CA ARG A 21 12.23 -3.48 -17.00
C ARG A 21 12.60 -2.03 -17.27
N LEU A 22 13.74 -1.82 -17.92
CA LEU A 22 14.34 -0.49 -18.07
C LEU A 22 14.58 -0.15 -19.54
N GLY A 23 14.19 1.05 -19.98
CA GLY A 23 14.34 1.45 -21.38
C GLY A 23 15.79 1.52 -21.87
N PHE A 24 16.76 1.79 -20.98
CA PHE A 24 18.16 2.03 -21.35
C PHE A 24 19.17 1.16 -20.60
N ALA A 25 19.35 1.33 -19.29
CA ALA A 25 20.27 0.47 -18.53
C ALA A 25 19.96 0.32 -17.04
N MET A 26 20.39 -0.80 -16.43
CA MET A 26 20.28 -1.04 -14.99
C MET A 26 21.34 -0.27 -14.19
N LEU A 27 22.60 -0.34 -14.61
CA LEU A 27 23.69 0.46 -14.04
C LEU A 27 24.24 1.42 -15.10
N ILE A 28 24.33 2.72 -14.80
CA ILE A 28 24.95 3.73 -15.67
C ILE A 28 26.14 4.36 -14.94
N ALA A 29 27.36 4.13 -15.41
CA ALA A 29 28.59 4.65 -14.81
C ALA A 29 29.57 5.18 -15.88
N ALA A 30 30.50 6.08 -15.52
CA ALA A 30 31.61 6.42 -16.42
C ALA A 30 32.65 5.29 -16.46
N THR A 31 32.89 4.64 -15.31
CA THR A 31 33.77 3.48 -15.17
C THR A 31 33.27 2.49 -14.10
N LEU A 32 33.57 1.21 -14.29
CA LEU A 32 33.34 0.09 -13.38
C LEU A 32 34.65 -0.68 -13.16
N THR A 33 35.13 -0.72 -11.93
CA THR A 33 36.35 -1.46 -11.57
C THR A 33 36.08 -2.51 -10.51
N VAL A 34 36.66 -3.70 -10.67
CA VAL A 34 36.56 -4.80 -9.71
C VAL A 34 37.98 -5.30 -9.41
N THR A 35 38.47 -5.06 -8.19
CA THR A 35 39.87 -5.26 -7.81
C THR A 35 40.03 -5.84 -6.41
N GLY A 36 41.25 -6.26 -6.05
CA GLY A 36 41.54 -6.81 -4.72
C GLY A 36 40.85 -8.14 -4.40
N GLY A 37 40.64 -9.01 -5.41
CA GLY A 37 39.95 -10.30 -5.23
C GLY A 37 38.46 -10.16 -4.93
N SER A 38 37.84 -9.08 -5.40
CA SER A 38 36.41 -8.79 -5.20
C SER A 38 35.53 -9.60 -6.17
N TRP A 39 34.22 -9.64 -5.88
CA TRP A 39 33.27 -10.47 -6.63
C TRP A 39 32.06 -9.66 -7.09
N LEU A 40 31.81 -9.65 -8.39
CA LEU A 40 30.60 -9.11 -9.01
C LEU A 40 29.69 -10.26 -9.44
N VAL A 41 28.43 -10.24 -9.02
CA VAL A 41 27.49 -11.35 -9.26
C VAL A 41 26.19 -10.84 -9.88
N HIS A 42 25.76 -11.46 -10.97
CA HIS A 42 24.39 -11.36 -11.49
C HIS A 42 23.83 -12.78 -11.51
N ARG A 43 22.81 -13.05 -10.68
CA ARG A 43 22.21 -14.37 -10.52
C ARG A 43 20.69 -14.34 -10.56
N ASP A 44 20.04 -15.29 -11.23
CA ASP A 44 18.57 -15.46 -11.21
C ASP A 44 17.82 -14.18 -11.61
N ASN A 45 18.36 -13.37 -12.54
CA ASN A 45 17.74 -12.11 -12.92
C ASN A 45 17.09 -12.18 -14.30
N GLU A 46 16.04 -11.39 -14.47
CA GLU A 46 15.43 -11.12 -15.78
C GLU A 46 15.70 -9.66 -16.18
N PHE A 47 16.53 -9.44 -17.20
CA PHE A 47 16.87 -8.12 -17.72
C PHE A 47 16.10 -7.83 -19.01
N ARG A 48 15.08 -6.98 -18.94
CA ARG A 48 14.40 -6.34 -20.08
C ARG A 48 14.93 -4.94 -20.29
N THR A 49 16.16 -4.84 -20.81
CA THR A 49 16.84 -3.56 -21.00
C THR A 49 17.84 -3.57 -22.16
N ALA A 50 18.24 -2.39 -22.64
CA ALA A 50 19.22 -2.30 -23.72
C ALA A 50 20.63 -2.69 -23.24
N TYR A 51 21.02 -2.24 -22.04
CA TYR A 51 22.30 -2.56 -21.41
C TYR A 51 22.11 -2.93 -19.94
N VAL A 52 22.64 -4.05 -19.47
CA VAL A 52 22.62 -4.32 -18.02
C VAL A 52 23.56 -3.35 -17.29
N VAL A 53 24.76 -3.16 -17.83
CA VAL A 53 25.73 -2.18 -17.34
C VAL A 53 26.17 -1.27 -18.49
N TYR A 54 25.71 -0.02 -18.47
CA TYR A 54 26.17 1.01 -19.37
C TYR A 54 27.39 1.75 -18.79
N VAL A 55 28.50 1.63 -19.50
CA VAL A 55 29.76 2.35 -19.24
C VAL A 55 30.05 3.32 -20.39
N ASP A 56 30.33 4.58 -20.05
CA ASP A 56 30.57 5.65 -21.05
C ASP A 56 31.99 5.59 -21.64
N GLU A 57 32.99 5.25 -20.81
CA GLU A 57 34.39 5.11 -21.26
C GLU A 57 34.64 3.76 -21.95
N GLU A 58 35.36 3.79 -23.08
CA GLU A 58 35.64 2.59 -23.90
C GLU A 58 36.47 1.52 -23.16
N ASP A 59 37.40 1.96 -22.30
CA ASP A 59 38.19 1.11 -21.39
C ASP A 59 37.62 1.11 -19.95
N GLY A 60 36.36 1.52 -19.80
CA GLY A 60 35.78 1.84 -18.50
C GLY A 60 35.47 0.62 -17.62
N VAL A 61 35.55 -0.61 -18.13
CA VAL A 61 35.37 -1.84 -17.34
C VAL A 61 36.71 -2.53 -17.12
N ALA A 62 37.16 -2.63 -15.85
CA ALA A 62 38.43 -3.24 -15.51
C ALA A 62 38.35 -4.22 -14.33
N PHE A 63 38.77 -5.46 -14.56
CA PHE A 63 38.93 -6.48 -13.52
C PHE A 63 40.43 -6.75 -13.28
N ARG A 64 40.85 -6.67 -12.02
CA ARG A 64 42.24 -6.89 -11.59
C ARG A 64 42.31 -7.84 -10.39
N ASP A 65 43.52 -8.29 -10.06
CA ASP A 65 43.83 -9.08 -8.85
C ASP A 65 42.98 -10.35 -8.70
N ARG A 66 42.74 -11.06 -9.82
CA ARG A 66 41.90 -12.28 -9.87
C ARG A 66 40.46 -12.07 -9.40
N SER A 67 39.96 -10.84 -9.45
CA SER A 67 38.55 -10.55 -9.17
C SER A 67 37.64 -11.25 -10.17
N VAL A 68 36.44 -11.63 -9.72
CA VAL A 68 35.55 -12.54 -10.44
C VAL A 68 34.27 -11.82 -10.86
N TRP A 69 33.76 -12.14 -12.05
CA TRP A 69 32.40 -11.83 -12.47
C TRP A 69 31.63 -13.12 -12.76
N SER A 70 30.57 -13.37 -11.98
CA SER A 70 29.67 -14.51 -12.18
C SER A 70 28.36 -14.04 -12.82
N LEU A 71 28.01 -14.65 -13.95
CA LEU A 71 26.74 -14.51 -14.65
C LEU A 71 26.04 -15.87 -14.61
N ILE A 72 25.02 -16.02 -13.77
CA ILE A 72 24.39 -17.31 -13.47
C ILE A 72 22.86 -17.20 -13.64
N ASP A 73 22.24 -18.09 -14.40
CA ASP A 73 20.77 -18.19 -14.48
C ASP A 73 20.05 -16.86 -14.81
N ASN A 74 20.63 -16.02 -15.67
CA ASN A 74 20.00 -14.76 -16.07
C ASN A 74 19.32 -14.88 -17.43
N SER A 75 18.16 -14.23 -17.58
CA SER A 75 17.47 -14.02 -18.86
C SER A 75 17.63 -12.59 -19.34
N PHE A 76 18.04 -12.41 -20.60
CA PHE A 76 18.22 -11.11 -21.25
C PHE A 76 17.21 -10.97 -22.40
N ALA A 77 16.27 -10.04 -22.27
CA ALA A 77 15.19 -9.80 -23.22
C ALA A 77 15.11 -8.31 -23.62
N TYR A 78 14.33 -8.02 -24.67
CA TYR A 78 14.17 -6.66 -25.19
C TYR A 78 13.49 -5.73 -24.17
N GLY A 79 14.02 -4.51 -24.01
CA GLY A 79 13.41 -3.46 -23.20
C GLY A 79 12.41 -2.59 -23.99
N SER A 80 11.54 -1.87 -23.29
CA SER A 80 10.38 -1.14 -23.86
C SER A 80 10.72 -0.05 -24.90
N CYS A 81 11.97 0.41 -24.97
CA CYS A 81 12.42 1.43 -25.92
C CYS A 81 13.47 0.92 -26.94
N SER A 82 13.89 -0.34 -26.85
CA SER A 82 14.95 -0.90 -27.70
C SER A 82 14.57 -2.29 -28.20
N LEU A 83 14.09 -2.37 -29.45
CA LEU A 83 13.78 -3.63 -30.14
C LEU A 83 15.02 -4.27 -30.81
N ALA A 84 16.21 -3.70 -30.63
CA ALA A 84 17.41 -4.10 -31.39
C ALA A 84 18.65 -4.39 -30.52
N VAL A 85 18.68 -3.94 -29.27
CA VAL A 85 19.87 -4.00 -28.41
C VAL A 85 19.50 -4.71 -27.10
N VAL A 86 20.24 -5.78 -26.80
CA VAL A 86 20.18 -6.54 -25.55
C VAL A 86 21.61 -6.96 -25.25
N TYR A 87 22.30 -6.21 -24.40
CA TYR A 87 23.71 -6.44 -24.07
C TYR A 87 23.94 -6.40 -22.55
N MET A 88 24.93 -7.17 -22.09
CA MET A 88 25.41 -7.08 -20.71
C MET A 88 26.13 -5.74 -20.50
N THR A 89 26.91 -5.29 -21.49
CA THR A 89 27.73 -4.07 -21.41
C THR A 89 27.62 -3.19 -22.65
N SER A 90 27.86 -1.87 -22.52
CA SER A 90 27.74 -0.91 -23.63
C SER A 90 28.91 -0.84 -24.59
N LYS A 91 30.10 -0.57 -24.06
CA LYS A 91 31.39 -0.62 -24.74
C LYS A 91 32.37 -1.20 -23.76
N TRP A 92 33.05 -2.26 -24.16
CA TRP A 92 34.03 -2.87 -23.29
C TRP A 92 35.22 -3.37 -24.09
N SER A 93 36.27 -2.54 -24.08
CA SER A 93 37.62 -2.91 -24.45
C SER A 93 38.41 -3.14 -23.16
N PRO A 94 38.71 -4.39 -22.78
CA PRO A 94 39.48 -4.64 -21.57
C PRO A 94 40.87 -3.98 -21.67
N PRO A 95 41.30 -3.14 -20.69
CA PRO A 95 42.63 -2.54 -20.73
C PRO A 95 43.72 -3.61 -20.65
N SER A 96 44.92 -3.30 -21.16
CA SER A 96 46.01 -4.29 -21.32
C SER A 96 46.47 -4.99 -20.03
N ASP A 97 46.19 -4.39 -18.87
CA ASP A 97 46.50 -4.91 -17.54
C ASP A 97 45.30 -5.62 -16.87
N SER A 98 44.15 -5.70 -17.55
CA SER A 98 42.97 -6.40 -17.06
C SER A 98 43.09 -7.90 -17.29
N SER A 99 42.75 -8.68 -16.26
CA SER A 99 42.73 -10.14 -16.31
C SER A 99 41.44 -10.64 -15.66
N PRO A 100 40.29 -10.43 -16.32
CA PRO A 100 38.99 -10.79 -15.75
C PRO A 100 38.83 -12.31 -15.66
N ASN A 101 38.40 -12.80 -14.50
CA ASN A 101 37.89 -14.17 -14.36
C ASN A 101 36.36 -14.11 -14.48
N ILE A 102 35.81 -14.56 -15.61
CA ILE A 102 34.37 -14.47 -15.89
C ILE A 102 33.80 -15.86 -16.08
N TYR A 103 32.72 -16.13 -15.36
CA TYR A 103 31.98 -17.37 -15.44
C TYR A 103 30.57 -17.10 -15.93
N GLY A 104 30.13 -17.87 -16.92
CA GLY A 104 28.79 -17.81 -17.46
C GLY A 104 28.12 -19.18 -17.34
N MET A 105 26.98 -19.27 -16.68
CA MET A 105 26.25 -20.52 -16.47
C MET A 105 24.76 -20.31 -16.66
N CYS A 106 24.13 -21.16 -17.48
CA CYS A 106 22.68 -21.20 -17.68
C CYS A 106 21.99 -19.87 -18.01
N ASN A 107 22.68 -18.96 -18.70
CA ASN A 107 22.07 -17.70 -19.11
C ASN A 107 21.30 -17.88 -20.44
N GLU A 108 20.23 -17.12 -20.60
CA GLU A 108 19.41 -17.07 -21.80
C GLU A 108 19.39 -15.64 -22.37
N ALA A 109 19.56 -15.48 -23.68
CA ALA A 109 19.37 -14.21 -24.35
C ALA A 109 18.38 -14.38 -25.50
N ARG A 110 17.35 -13.53 -25.55
CA ARG A 110 16.36 -13.48 -26.63
C ARG A 110 15.67 -14.84 -26.89
N GLY A 111 15.35 -15.59 -25.85
CA GLY A 111 14.71 -16.90 -26.01
C GLY A 111 15.67 -18.06 -26.27
N SER A 112 16.99 -17.85 -26.18
CA SER A 112 17.99 -18.86 -26.55
C SER A 112 19.16 -18.93 -25.56
N PRO A 113 19.69 -20.12 -25.24
CA PRO A 113 20.84 -20.25 -24.35
C PRO A 113 22.07 -19.48 -24.85
N VAL A 114 22.73 -18.75 -23.95
CA VAL A 114 23.94 -17.98 -24.25
C VAL A 114 25.14 -18.90 -24.28
N THR A 115 25.64 -19.19 -25.49
CA THR A 115 26.87 -19.97 -25.69
C THR A 115 28.07 -19.09 -26.05
N ASN A 116 27.83 -17.89 -26.56
CA ASN A 116 28.85 -16.90 -26.90
C ASN A 116 28.55 -15.55 -26.25
N TYR A 117 29.27 -15.20 -25.18
CA TYR A 117 29.06 -13.95 -24.44
C TYR A 117 29.51 -12.69 -25.20
N GLN A 118 30.22 -12.82 -26.34
CA GLN A 118 30.46 -11.68 -27.23
C GLN A 118 29.14 -11.12 -27.79
N GLU A 119 28.09 -11.94 -27.92
CA GLU A 119 26.76 -11.49 -28.31
C GLU A 119 26.08 -10.61 -27.26
N LEU A 120 26.52 -10.70 -26.01
CA LEU A 120 26.16 -9.80 -24.91
C LEU A 120 27.15 -8.65 -24.75
N ASN A 121 28.04 -8.46 -25.73
CA ASN A 121 29.07 -7.42 -25.76
C ASN A 121 30.10 -7.54 -24.62
N ILE A 122 30.35 -8.76 -24.15
CA ILE A 122 31.41 -9.09 -23.21
C ILE A 122 32.72 -9.27 -23.99
N GLY A 123 33.62 -8.29 -23.85
CA GLY A 123 34.86 -8.19 -24.63
C GLY A 123 36.02 -9.07 -24.17
N ALA A 124 35.87 -9.79 -23.05
CA ALA A 124 36.88 -10.71 -22.53
C ALA A 124 36.43 -12.18 -22.56
N PRO A 125 37.36 -13.16 -22.54
CA PRO A 125 37.01 -14.57 -22.51
C PRO A 125 36.13 -14.93 -21.30
N VAL A 126 35.05 -15.68 -21.56
CA VAL A 126 34.15 -16.22 -20.53
C VAL A 126 34.34 -17.72 -20.44
N THR A 127 34.50 -18.22 -19.23
CA THR A 127 34.45 -19.65 -18.95
C THR A 127 32.98 -20.06 -18.87
N VAL A 128 32.47 -20.66 -19.95
CA VAL A 128 31.08 -21.14 -20.02
C VAL A 128 30.97 -22.49 -19.33
N LEU A 129 30.05 -22.60 -18.38
CA LEU A 129 29.76 -23.81 -17.61
C LEU A 129 28.38 -24.35 -17.99
N ASP A 130 28.22 -25.67 -17.97
CA ASP A 130 26.91 -26.31 -18.16
C ASP A 130 25.96 -25.98 -16.99
N CYS A 131 24.65 -25.91 -17.27
CA CYS A 131 23.64 -25.71 -16.22
C CYS A 131 23.78 -26.78 -15.12
N GLY A 132 23.72 -26.37 -13.85
CA GLY A 132 23.86 -27.27 -12.69
C GLY A 132 25.30 -27.63 -12.30
N VAL A 133 26.32 -27.07 -12.98
CA VAL A 133 27.74 -27.25 -12.59
C VAL A 133 28.11 -26.26 -11.48
N CYS A 134 28.37 -26.77 -10.28
CA CYS A 134 28.71 -25.93 -9.14
C CYS A 134 30.23 -25.93 -8.89
N THR A 135 30.91 -24.88 -9.34
CA THR A 135 32.32 -24.64 -8.99
C THR A 135 32.43 -23.57 -7.92
N VAL A 136 33.41 -23.69 -7.03
CA VAL A 136 33.67 -22.68 -5.99
C VAL A 136 33.91 -21.32 -6.63
N ASP A 137 34.64 -21.27 -7.75
CA ASP A 137 35.03 -20.01 -8.40
C ASP A 137 33.85 -19.27 -9.05
N ALA A 138 32.77 -19.97 -9.43
CA ALA A 138 31.59 -19.34 -10.03
C ALA A 138 30.46 -19.10 -9.02
N ALA A 139 30.19 -20.08 -8.15
CA ALA A 139 29.00 -20.09 -7.30
C ALA A 139 29.20 -19.50 -5.90
N CYS A 140 30.44 -19.47 -5.40
CA CYS A 140 30.79 -19.08 -4.04
C CYS A 140 31.74 -17.87 -4.01
N PHE A 141 31.74 -17.13 -2.91
CA PHE A 141 32.81 -16.16 -2.69
C PHE A 141 34.10 -16.90 -2.29
N ALA A 142 34.98 -17.12 -3.26
CA ALA A 142 36.15 -17.99 -3.12
C ALA A 142 37.04 -17.63 -1.90
N ALA A 143 37.21 -16.35 -1.59
CA ALA A 143 38.04 -15.88 -0.48
C ALA A 143 37.52 -16.32 0.91
N MET A 144 36.23 -16.65 1.02
CA MET A 144 35.56 -17.05 2.26
C MET A 144 35.01 -18.48 2.20
N THR A 145 35.37 -19.25 1.17
CA THR A 145 34.90 -20.63 0.98
C THR A 145 36.02 -21.61 1.34
N SER A 146 35.71 -22.58 2.20
CA SER A 146 36.66 -23.62 2.63
C SER A 146 36.57 -24.89 1.79
N SER A 147 35.36 -25.26 1.35
CA SER A 147 35.09 -26.39 0.46
C SER A 147 33.71 -26.26 -0.17
N ILE A 148 33.37 -27.16 -1.10
CA ILE A 148 32.01 -27.31 -1.64
C ILE A 148 31.48 -28.70 -1.30
N SER A 149 30.20 -28.80 -0.91
CA SER A 149 29.53 -30.06 -0.58
C SER A 149 28.19 -30.11 -1.29
N GLY A 150 28.02 -31.00 -2.26
CA GLY A 150 26.72 -31.18 -2.94
C GLY A 150 26.16 -29.90 -3.56
N CYS A 151 27.01 -29.06 -4.19
CA CYS A 151 26.69 -27.72 -4.70
C CYS A 151 26.54 -26.59 -3.67
N GLU A 152 26.65 -26.87 -2.38
CA GLU A 152 26.60 -25.86 -1.32
C GLU A 152 28.01 -25.39 -0.92
N CYS A 153 28.16 -24.07 -0.73
CA CYS A 153 29.42 -23.47 -0.30
C CYS A 153 29.61 -23.71 1.21
N VAL A 154 30.71 -24.36 1.59
CA VAL A 154 31.08 -24.53 3.01
C VAL A 154 32.02 -23.40 3.41
N CYS A 155 31.55 -22.49 4.26
CA CYS A 155 32.27 -21.25 4.55
C CYS A 155 33.47 -21.44 5.49
N ALA A 156 34.55 -20.72 5.18
CA ALA A 156 35.65 -20.51 6.10
C ALA A 156 35.22 -19.55 7.24
N ALA A 157 36.02 -19.49 8.31
CA ALA A 157 35.72 -18.63 9.44
C ALA A 157 35.55 -17.16 9.01
N GLY A 158 34.37 -16.59 9.29
CA GLY A 158 34.02 -15.22 8.91
C GLY A 158 33.24 -15.07 7.59
N GLY A 159 32.94 -16.17 6.89
CA GLY A 159 31.97 -16.19 5.79
C GLY A 159 30.53 -16.41 6.28
N TYR A 160 29.56 -15.79 5.60
CA TYR A 160 28.15 -15.80 6.00
C TYR A 160 27.22 -16.21 4.83
N GLY A 161 26.19 -16.99 5.13
CA GLY A 161 25.16 -17.41 4.18
C GLY A 161 25.62 -18.44 3.15
N ASP A 162 24.72 -18.81 2.23
CA ASP A 162 24.88 -19.96 1.31
C ASP A 162 25.98 -19.78 0.26
N THR A 163 26.44 -18.54 0.05
CA THR A 163 27.53 -18.19 -0.88
C THR A 163 28.79 -17.71 -0.17
N CYS A 164 28.86 -17.82 1.16
CA CYS A 164 30.00 -17.44 1.99
C CYS A 164 30.42 -15.98 1.85
N LEU A 165 29.49 -15.04 1.96
CA LEU A 165 29.74 -13.61 1.84
C LEU A 165 30.65 -13.09 2.97
N PRO A 166 31.42 -12.00 2.73
CA PRO A 166 32.35 -11.45 3.71
C PRO A 166 31.69 -10.73 4.90
N ALA A 167 30.37 -10.57 4.90
CA ALA A 167 29.59 -9.97 5.97
C ALA A 167 28.18 -10.59 6.02
N ALA A 168 27.58 -10.61 7.21
CA ALA A 168 26.22 -11.08 7.41
C ALA A 168 25.22 -10.18 6.67
N VAL A 169 24.29 -10.79 5.95
CA VAL A 169 23.13 -10.10 5.39
C VAL A 169 22.15 -9.81 6.53
N PRO A 170 21.61 -8.58 6.69
CA PRO A 170 20.67 -8.27 7.78
C PRO A 170 19.44 -9.20 7.76
N ASP A 171 18.99 -9.66 8.94
CA ASP A 171 17.84 -10.56 9.11
C ASP A 171 16.51 -9.91 8.69
N GLY A 172 16.24 -9.95 7.38
CA GLY A 172 15.04 -9.41 6.75
C GLY A 172 14.79 -9.88 5.32
N LEU A 173 15.69 -10.68 4.73
CA LEU A 173 15.59 -11.12 3.33
C LEU A 173 15.30 -12.62 3.15
N GLY A 174 15.06 -13.38 4.22
CA GLY A 174 14.82 -14.83 4.13
C GLY A 174 15.99 -15.60 3.47
N PRO A 175 15.90 -16.94 3.38
CA PRO A 175 16.79 -17.70 2.51
C PRO A 175 16.49 -17.35 1.04
N LEU A 176 17.52 -17.33 0.19
CA LEU A 176 17.35 -17.17 -1.26
C LEU A 176 16.48 -18.33 -1.81
N PRO A 177 15.54 -18.08 -2.74
CA PRO A 177 14.65 -19.14 -3.22
C PRO A 177 15.42 -20.19 -4.01
N HIS A 178 15.01 -21.45 -3.86
CA HIS A 178 15.47 -22.56 -4.68
C HIS A 178 14.80 -22.49 -6.08
N PRO A 179 15.48 -22.92 -7.17
CA PRO A 179 14.97 -22.78 -8.55
C PRO A 179 13.63 -23.49 -8.84
N ASP A 180 13.16 -24.36 -7.94
CA ASP A 180 12.01 -25.24 -8.14
C ASP A 180 10.76 -24.86 -7.33
N ALA A 181 10.68 -23.64 -6.77
CA ALA A 181 9.47 -23.20 -6.06
C ALA A 181 8.36 -22.80 -7.06
N ASN A 182 7.27 -23.56 -7.09
CA ASN A 182 6.07 -23.29 -7.88
C ASN A 182 5.61 -21.82 -7.72
N ASP A 183 5.53 -21.12 -8.85
CA ASP A 183 5.25 -19.68 -9.03
C ASP A 183 3.76 -19.33 -8.80
N THR A 184 3.18 -19.81 -7.70
CA THR A 184 1.77 -19.55 -7.31
C THR A 184 1.59 -18.43 -6.30
N GLU A 185 2.68 -17.79 -5.85
CA GLU A 185 2.64 -16.74 -4.83
C GLU A 185 2.67 -15.35 -5.47
N VAL A 186 1.71 -14.48 -5.12
CA VAL A 186 1.68 -13.10 -5.57
C VAL A 186 2.88 -12.37 -4.96
N ARG A 187 3.91 -12.11 -5.76
CA ARG A 187 5.11 -11.39 -5.30
C ARG A 187 4.75 -9.94 -4.97
N CYS A 188 5.04 -9.52 -3.74
CA CYS A 188 4.76 -8.16 -3.27
C CYS A 188 5.85 -7.17 -3.67
N VAL A 189 5.44 -5.98 -4.11
CA VAL A 189 6.33 -4.83 -4.26
C VAL A 189 6.45 -4.14 -2.90
N HIS A 190 7.68 -3.98 -2.42
CA HIS A 190 7.97 -3.39 -1.12
C HIS A 190 8.68 -2.05 -1.24
N GLY A 191 8.13 -1.01 -0.60
CA GLY A 191 8.74 0.31 -0.51
C GLY A 191 8.74 1.11 -1.82
N GLY A 192 9.30 2.32 -1.77
CA GLY A 192 9.54 3.15 -2.95
C GLY A 192 8.33 3.97 -3.41
N SER A 193 8.42 4.47 -4.64
CA SER A 193 7.40 5.31 -5.26
C SER A 193 7.01 4.81 -6.64
N ILE A 194 5.71 4.79 -6.94
CA ILE A 194 5.16 4.27 -8.20
C ILE A 194 4.24 5.31 -8.83
N GLY A 195 4.51 5.66 -10.09
CA GLY A 195 3.65 6.57 -10.87
C GLY A 195 2.65 5.87 -11.79
N SER A 196 2.83 4.57 -12.04
CA SER A 196 1.97 3.78 -12.93
C SER A 196 2.11 2.30 -12.61
N VAL A 197 1.04 1.53 -12.82
CA VAL A 197 1.06 0.07 -12.75
C VAL A 197 0.87 -0.45 -14.17
N ASP A 198 1.85 -1.23 -14.66
CA ASP A 198 1.80 -1.86 -15.97
C ASP A 198 0.84 -3.05 -15.98
N ASP A 199 0.47 -3.50 -17.19
CA ASP A 199 -0.37 -4.69 -17.35
C ASP A 199 0.32 -5.93 -16.77
N PRO A 200 -0.41 -6.75 -16.00
CA PRO A 200 0.14 -7.98 -15.42
C PRO A 200 0.55 -8.95 -16.54
N ASP A 201 1.66 -9.66 -16.34
CA ASP A 201 2.03 -10.72 -17.29
C ASP A 201 0.98 -11.84 -17.29
N PRO A 202 0.83 -12.60 -18.39
CA PRO A 202 -0.10 -13.72 -18.45
C PRO A 202 0.14 -14.73 -17.31
N GLY A 203 -0.92 -15.14 -16.61
CA GLY A 203 -0.83 -16.10 -15.50
C GLY A 203 -0.57 -15.51 -14.11
N VAL A 204 -0.41 -14.19 -13.97
CA VAL A 204 -0.28 -13.54 -12.66
C VAL A 204 -1.61 -13.55 -11.90
N GLY A 205 -1.64 -14.23 -10.74
CA GLY A 205 -2.83 -14.40 -9.90
C GLY A 205 -3.23 -13.20 -9.03
N GLY A 206 -2.54 -12.06 -9.15
CA GLY A 206 -2.82 -10.89 -8.32
C GLY A 206 -1.73 -9.81 -8.30
N LEU A 207 -1.97 -8.74 -7.54
CA LEU A 207 -1.00 -7.67 -7.27
C LEU A 207 -0.85 -7.48 -5.76
N CYS A 208 0.36 -7.19 -5.30
CA CYS A 208 0.61 -6.88 -3.90
C CYS A 208 1.59 -5.71 -3.76
N PHE A 209 1.22 -4.72 -2.94
CA PHE A 209 2.00 -3.53 -2.64
C PHE A 209 2.07 -3.32 -1.13
N VAL A 210 3.30 -3.11 -0.62
CA VAL A 210 3.56 -2.92 0.81
C VAL A 210 4.48 -1.73 1.01
N ASN A 211 4.09 -0.75 1.82
CA ASN A 211 4.86 0.47 2.08
C ASN A 211 5.17 1.30 0.80
N VAL A 212 4.30 1.25 -0.22
CA VAL A 212 4.51 1.94 -1.51
C VAL A 212 3.85 3.31 -1.49
N THR A 213 4.53 4.32 -2.05
CA THR A 213 3.97 5.65 -2.27
C THR A 213 3.57 5.85 -3.72
N PHE A 214 2.27 5.95 -4.01
CA PHE A 214 1.80 6.23 -5.36
C PHE A 214 1.88 7.72 -5.66
N THR A 215 2.54 8.10 -6.75
CA THR A 215 2.75 9.51 -7.13
C THR A 215 1.72 10.01 -8.14
N ALA A 216 0.82 9.13 -8.58
CA ALA A 216 -0.30 9.44 -9.46
C ALA A 216 -1.51 8.57 -9.11
N ALA A 217 -2.69 8.96 -9.58
CA ALA A 217 -3.88 8.13 -9.47
C ALA A 217 -3.72 6.86 -10.32
N ILE A 218 -4.00 5.71 -9.72
CA ILE A 218 -3.84 4.40 -10.36
C ILE A 218 -5.20 3.86 -10.79
N LEU A 219 -5.29 3.39 -12.03
CA LEU A 219 -6.41 2.62 -12.54
C LEU A 219 -5.98 1.17 -12.70
N LEU A 220 -6.66 0.27 -12.01
CA LEU A 220 -6.51 -1.18 -12.13
C LEU A 220 -7.73 -1.75 -12.85
N ASP A 221 -7.58 -1.96 -14.15
CA ASP A 221 -8.58 -2.62 -14.98
C ASP A 221 -8.41 -4.15 -14.90
N LEU A 222 -9.32 -4.79 -14.16
CA LEU A 222 -9.25 -6.22 -13.89
C LEU A 222 -9.55 -7.09 -15.12
N SER A 223 -9.98 -6.50 -16.23
CA SER A 223 -10.17 -7.22 -17.50
C SER A 223 -8.85 -7.58 -18.18
N ARG A 224 -7.75 -6.93 -17.77
CA ARG A 224 -6.41 -7.15 -18.31
C ARG A 224 -5.68 -8.33 -17.69
N PHE A 225 -6.20 -8.89 -16.60
CA PHE A 225 -5.65 -10.08 -15.97
C PHE A 225 -6.11 -11.32 -16.76
N ASP A 226 -5.18 -12.00 -17.43
CA ASP A 226 -5.44 -13.29 -18.08
C ASP A 226 -5.44 -14.42 -17.04
N ALA A 227 -6.52 -14.47 -16.24
CA ALA A 227 -6.70 -15.43 -15.15
C ALA A 227 -8.06 -16.15 -15.20
N PRO A 228 -8.42 -16.83 -16.30
CA PRO A 228 -9.67 -17.55 -16.39
C PRO A 228 -9.74 -18.65 -15.31
N GLN A 229 -10.76 -18.57 -14.45
CA GLN A 229 -11.04 -19.48 -13.33
C GLN A 229 -10.21 -19.31 -12.04
N GLN A 230 -9.29 -18.33 -11.96
CA GLN A 230 -8.53 -18.06 -10.74
C GLN A 230 -9.11 -16.86 -9.97
N ARG A 231 -8.92 -16.86 -8.64
CA ARG A 231 -9.22 -15.74 -7.76
C ARG A 231 -8.13 -14.68 -7.92
N LEU A 232 -8.49 -13.45 -8.25
CA LEU A 232 -7.54 -12.33 -8.31
C LEU A 232 -7.32 -11.74 -6.93
N ASN A 233 -6.09 -11.77 -6.43
CA ASN A 233 -5.75 -11.21 -5.13
C ASN A 233 -5.08 -9.84 -5.29
N ILE A 234 -5.66 -8.78 -4.74
CA ILE A 234 -5.10 -7.42 -4.80
C ILE A 234 -4.88 -6.94 -3.38
N THR A 235 -3.64 -6.67 -3.01
CA THR A 235 -3.26 -6.26 -1.65
C THR A 235 -2.53 -4.93 -1.68
N LEU A 236 -2.99 -3.97 -0.87
CA LEU A 236 -2.32 -2.71 -0.59
C LEU A 236 -2.21 -2.57 0.93
N LEU A 237 -0.98 -2.60 1.46
CA LEU A 237 -0.69 -2.47 2.88
C LEU A 237 0.24 -1.28 3.11
N HIS A 238 -0.11 -0.39 4.03
CA HIS A 238 0.70 0.81 4.35
C HIS A 238 1.05 1.66 3.12
N CYS A 239 0.15 1.72 2.14
CA CYS A 239 0.37 2.48 0.93
C CYS A 239 -0.11 3.93 1.07
N VAL A 240 0.53 4.85 0.36
CA VAL A 240 0.09 6.24 0.21
C VAL A 240 -0.50 6.41 -1.19
N LEU A 241 -1.76 6.83 -1.29
CA LEU A 241 -2.53 6.84 -2.53
C LEU A 241 -2.88 8.28 -2.96
N ILE A 242 -2.62 8.66 -4.21
CA ILE A 242 -3.19 9.87 -4.84
C ILE A 242 -4.61 9.62 -5.37
N GLY A 243 -4.98 8.34 -5.50
CA GLY A 243 -6.25 7.87 -6.02
C GLY A 243 -6.08 6.45 -6.51
N LEU A 244 -7.12 5.63 -6.35
CA LEU A 244 -7.13 4.25 -6.80
C LEU A 244 -8.51 3.92 -7.34
N SER A 245 -8.57 3.49 -8.60
CA SER A 245 -9.79 3.01 -9.25
C SER A 245 -9.61 1.55 -9.63
N LEU A 246 -10.49 0.69 -9.12
CA LEU A 246 -10.52 -0.75 -9.35
C LEU A 246 -11.74 -1.08 -10.21
N LYS A 247 -11.51 -1.47 -11.46
CA LYS A 247 -12.57 -1.78 -12.42
C LYS A 247 -12.76 -3.29 -12.55
N GLY A 248 -13.85 -3.80 -12.01
CA GLY A 248 -14.25 -5.20 -12.02
C GLY A 248 -14.55 -5.74 -13.42
N SER A 249 -14.09 -6.96 -13.69
CA SER A 249 -14.22 -7.66 -14.99
C SER A 249 -15.23 -8.80 -15.01
N GLY A 250 -15.93 -9.03 -13.89
CA GLY A 250 -16.75 -10.20 -13.62
C GLY A 250 -15.97 -11.36 -12.98
N ALA A 251 -14.65 -11.23 -12.81
CA ALA A 251 -13.81 -12.21 -12.12
C ALA A 251 -14.04 -12.21 -10.60
N ARG A 252 -13.78 -13.34 -9.95
CA ARG A 252 -13.79 -13.44 -8.48
C ARG A 252 -12.55 -12.77 -7.91
N VAL A 253 -12.71 -11.84 -6.98
CA VAL A 253 -11.59 -11.06 -6.41
C VAL A 253 -11.45 -11.22 -4.89
N HIS A 254 -10.25 -10.99 -4.40
CA HIS A 254 -9.94 -10.70 -3.00
C HIS A 254 -9.12 -9.42 -2.94
N VAL A 255 -9.77 -8.30 -2.64
CA VAL A 255 -9.15 -6.98 -2.54
C VAL A 255 -8.98 -6.63 -1.07
N SER A 256 -7.79 -6.21 -0.69
CA SER A 256 -7.46 -5.77 0.67
C SER A 256 -6.68 -4.47 0.63
N VAL A 257 -7.27 -3.39 1.12
CA VAL A 257 -6.64 -2.07 1.29
C VAL A 257 -6.55 -1.82 2.79
N THR A 258 -5.37 -2.01 3.37
CA THR A 258 -5.20 -2.02 4.82
C THR A 258 -4.14 -1.05 5.28
N SER A 259 -4.39 -0.39 6.41
CA SER A 259 -3.48 0.56 7.07
C SER A 259 -2.88 1.59 6.09
N SER A 260 -3.63 1.95 5.06
CA SER A 260 -3.18 2.81 3.95
C SER A 260 -3.76 4.21 4.10
N MET A 261 -3.19 5.17 3.40
CA MET A 261 -3.64 6.55 3.43
C MET A 261 -3.94 7.09 2.03
N LEU A 262 -5.00 7.89 1.93
CA LEU A 262 -5.32 8.67 0.74
C LEU A 262 -4.75 10.09 0.94
N ASP A 263 -3.79 10.47 0.12
CA ASP A 263 -3.19 11.81 0.10
C ASP A 263 -4.04 12.80 -0.69
N SER A 264 -4.65 12.35 -1.79
CA SER A 264 -5.64 13.11 -2.57
C SER A 264 -6.55 12.17 -3.37
N GLY A 265 -7.50 12.71 -4.14
CA GLY A 265 -8.36 11.91 -5.04
C GLY A 265 -9.46 11.16 -4.30
N ALA A 266 -9.72 9.91 -4.70
CA ALA A 266 -10.74 9.02 -4.14
C ALA A 266 -10.33 7.54 -4.33
N LEU A 267 -10.93 6.66 -3.54
CA LEU A 267 -10.93 5.22 -3.75
C LEU A 267 -12.22 4.84 -4.50
N GLU A 268 -12.09 4.23 -5.67
CA GLU A 268 -13.19 3.95 -6.58
C GLU A 268 -13.25 2.45 -6.91
N PHE A 269 -14.46 1.89 -6.85
CA PHE A 269 -14.74 0.51 -7.24
C PHE A 269 -15.85 0.50 -8.28
N GLU A 270 -15.49 0.23 -9.53
CA GLU A 270 -16.39 0.31 -10.68
C GLU A 270 -16.62 -1.09 -11.28
N GLY A 271 -17.81 -1.34 -11.84
CA GLY A 271 -18.06 -2.51 -12.68
C GLY A 271 -18.40 -3.78 -11.91
N HIS A 272 -18.18 -4.93 -12.56
CA HIS A 272 -18.68 -6.22 -12.08
C HIS A 272 -17.64 -7.00 -11.28
N PHE A 273 -17.95 -7.34 -10.04
CA PHE A 273 -17.16 -8.24 -9.21
C PHE A 273 -17.87 -9.60 -9.16
N GLY A 274 -17.18 -10.67 -9.55
CA GLY A 274 -17.75 -12.00 -9.69
C GLY A 274 -18.26 -12.59 -8.36
N ALA A 275 -18.99 -13.70 -8.44
CA ALA A 275 -19.51 -14.38 -7.25
C ALA A 275 -18.40 -14.75 -6.24
N SER A 276 -18.73 -14.69 -4.95
CA SER A 276 -17.81 -14.97 -3.83
C SER A 276 -16.56 -14.07 -3.80
N SER A 277 -16.70 -12.82 -4.25
CA SER A 277 -15.68 -11.78 -4.13
C SER A 277 -15.61 -11.23 -2.71
N HIS A 278 -14.43 -10.74 -2.32
CA HIS A 278 -14.18 -10.16 -1.01
C HIS A 278 -13.45 -8.84 -1.21
N ILE A 279 -14.00 -7.74 -0.73
CA ILE A 279 -13.39 -6.42 -0.77
C ILE A 279 -13.30 -5.91 0.66
N LEU A 280 -12.09 -5.63 1.12
CA LEU A 280 -11.80 -5.14 2.47
C LEU A 280 -11.04 -3.82 2.37
N VAL A 281 -11.55 -2.80 3.06
CA VAL A 281 -10.82 -1.57 3.36
C VAL A 281 -10.78 -1.43 4.86
N ALA A 282 -9.59 -1.46 5.46
CA ALA A 282 -9.51 -1.48 6.92
C ALA A 282 -8.33 -0.73 7.53
N GLY A 283 -8.54 -0.14 8.71
CA GLY A 283 -7.50 0.60 9.44
C GLY A 283 -6.91 1.79 8.65
N SER A 284 -7.60 2.25 7.60
CA SER A 284 -7.06 3.21 6.64
C SER A 284 -7.55 4.63 6.93
N THR A 285 -6.75 5.63 6.52
CA THR A 285 -7.09 7.06 6.64
C THR A 285 -7.35 7.64 5.25
N LEU A 286 -8.62 7.82 4.92
CA LEU A 286 -9.10 8.26 3.62
C LEU A 286 -9.74 9.64 3.74
N VAL A 287 -8.90 10.67 3.79
CA VAL A 287 -9.32 12.07 3.97
C VAL A 287 -9.04 12.83 2.68
N THR A 288 -10.06 13.42 2.08
CA THR A 288 -9.93 14.11 0.79
C THR A 288 -10.82 15.34 0.68
N THR A 289 -10.40 16.28 -0.16
CA THR A 289 -11.24 17.44 -0.55
C THR A 289 -12.12 17.14 -1.75
N SER A 290 -12.05 15.92 -2.31
CA SER A 290 -12.95 15.45 -3.36
C SER A 290 -14.39 15.34 -2.84
N VAL A 291 -15.37 15.36 -3.75
CA VAL A 291 -16.80 15.17 -3.43
C VAL A 291 -17.01 13.95 -2.51
N HIS A 292 -16.29 12.86 -2.77
CA HIS A 292 -16.35 11.63 -2.00
C HIS A 292 -14.96 11.02 -1.73
N ALA A 293 -14.80 10.35 -0.58
CA ALA A 293 -13.57 9.62 -0.26
C ALA A 293 -13.57 8.20 -0.85
N ILE A 294 -14.70 7.49 -0.75
CA ILE A 294 -14.92 6.20 -1.42
C ILE A 294 -16.16 6.29 -2.30
N VAL A 295 -16.07 5.80 -3.53
CA VAL A 295 -17.18 5.78 -4.50
C VAL A 295 -17.33 4.42 -5.18
N PHE A 296 -18.58 4.05 -5.47
CA PHE A 296 -18.96 2.79 -6.11
C PHE A 296 -19.83 3.03 -7.36
N PRO A 297 -19.28 3.61 -8.44
CA PRO A 297 -20.04 3.91 -9.65
C PRO A 297 -20.26 2.64 -10.48
N ASP A 298 -21.46 2.43 -11.01
CA ASP A 298 -21.79 1.22 -11.79
C ASP A 298 -21.33 -0.09 -11.09
N PHE A 299 -21.48 -0.15 -9.76
CA PHE A 299 -20.91 -1.21 -8.93
C PHE A 299 -21.85 -2.41 -8.80
N TYR A 300 -21.37 -3.57 -9.25
CA TYR A 300 -22.10 -4.83 -9.15
C TYR A 300 -21.32 -5.86 -8.35
N LEU A 301 -21.87 -6.22 -7.19
CA LEU A 301 -21.30 -7.22 -6.31
C LEU A 301 -21.99 -8.57 -6.55
N GLY A 302 -21.24 -9.58 -7.02
CA GLY A 302 -21.78 -10.90 -7.32
C GLY A 302 -22.31 -11.63 -6.09
N VAL A 303 -23.10 -12.68 -6.30
CA VAL A 303 -23.73 -13.45 -5.21
C VAL A 303 -22.72 -13.96 -4.19
N ASN A 304 -23.12 -14.02 -2.91
CA ASN A 304 -22.31 -14.46 -1.78
C ASN A 304 -20.96 -13.72 -1.63
N SER A 305 -20.91 -12.44 -2.01
CA SER A 305 -19.70 -11.62 -1.91
C SER A 305 -19.78 -10.62 -0.76
N THR A 306 -18.63 -10.14 -0.30
CA THR A 306 -18.54 -9.23 0.85
C THR A 306 -17.79 -7.94 0.50
N LEU A 307 -18.30 -6.82 1.01
CA LEU A 307 -17.62 -5.52 1.05
C LEU A 307 -17.57 -5.07 2.51
N LEU A 308 -16.37 -4.89 3.04
CA LEU A 308 -16.12 -4.58 4.44
C LEU A 308 -15.32 -3.27 4.54
N LEU A 309 -15.90 -2.27 5.21
CA LEU A 309 -15.22 -1.05 5.61
C LEU A 309 -15.08 -1.07 7.13
N LEU A 310 -13.88 -1.38 7.63
CA LEU A 310 -13.65 -1.64 9.06
C LEU A 310 -12.60 -0.70 9.67
N ASP A 311 -12.90 -0.08 10.80
CA ASP A 311 -11.89 0.64 11.59
C ASP A 311 -11.17 1.78 10.80
N ASN A 312 -11.85 2.40 9.83
CA ASN A 312 -11.28 3.46 9.00
C ASN A 312 -11.63 4.86 9.51
N ARG A 313 -10.80 5.84 9.12
CA ARG A 313 -11.18 7.26 9.14
C ARG A 313 -11.47 7.72 7.71
N ILE A 314 -12.72 8.05 7.41
CA ILE A 314 -13.18 8.40 6.06
C ILE A 314 -13.81 9.79 6.09
N GLU A 315 -13.24 10.73 5.34
CA GLU A 315 -13.70 12.11 5.28
C GLU A 315 -13.69 12.59 3.83
N GLY A 316 -14.86 12.91 3.30
CA GLY A 316 -15.02 13.53 1.98
C GLY A 316 -15.66 14.92 2.07
N ASN A 317 -15.75 15.62 0.94
CA ASN A 317 -16.35 16.96 0.92
C ASN A 317 -17.87 16.90 1.14
N ILE A 318 -18.58 16.16 0.28
CA ILE A 318 -20.04 15.98 0.38
C ILE A 318 -20.39 14.61 0.97
N TYR A 319 -19.67 13.55 0.56
CA TYR A 319 -19.94 12.18 0.98
C TYR A 319 -18.68 11.50 1.53
N ALA A 320 -18.76 10.75 2.63
CA ALA A 320 -17.63 9.89 3.01
C ALA A 320 -17.62 8.63 2.13
N VAL A 321 -18.78 7.99 1.99
CA VAL A 321 -19.00 6.82 1.14
C VAL A 321 -20.19 7.08 0.21
N TYR A 322 -20.00 6.89 -1.10
CA TYR A 322 -20.98 7.24 -2.12
C TYR A 322 -21.32 6.07 -3.05
N PHE A 323 -22.58 5.65 -3.04
CA PHE A 323 -23.16 4.72 -4.01
C PHE A 323 -24.15 5.49 -4.91
N PRO A 324 -23.71 5.98 -6.08
CA PRO A 324 -24.55 6.72 -7.01
C PRO A 324 -25.68 5.88 -7.62
N ASP A 325 -25.50 4.57 -7.68
CA ASP A 325 -26.43 3.63 -8.32
C ASP A 325 -27.05 2.64 -7.33
N ALA A 326 -28.02 1.86 -7.80
CA ALA A 326 -28.68 0.84 -6.99
C ALA A 326 -27.71 -0.31 -6.66
N VAL A 327 -27.56 -0.62 -5.38
CA VAL A 327 -26.69 -1.70 -4.90
C VAL A 327 -27.51 -2.95 -4.62
N VAL A 328 -27.11 -4.07 -5.23
CA VAL A 328 -27.72 -5.38 -4.99
C VAL A 328 -26.83 -6.21 -4.08
N VAL A 329 -27.39 -6.75 -3.00
CA VAL A 329 -26.72 -7.67 -2.07
C VAL A 329 -27.49 -8.99 -2.06
N ASP A 330 -26.92 -10.02 -2.69
CA ASP A 330 -27.54 -11.34 -2.86
C ASP A 330 -26.72 -12.41 -2.11
N GLY A 331 -27.24 -12.88 -0.97
CA GLY A 331 -26.58 -13.89 -0.10
C GLY A 331 -25.25 -13.47 0.53
N GLY A 332 -24.78 -12.26 0.25
CA GLY A 332 -23.54 -11.66 0.74
C GLY A 332 -23.76 -10.49 1.69
N GLY A 333 -22.77 -9.60 1.79
CA GLY A 333 -22.78 -8.54 2.81
C GLY A 333 -22.06 -7.26 2.43
N ILE A 334 -22.64 -6.12 2.79
CA ILE A 334 -21.94 -4.84 2.87
C ILE A 334 -21.95 -4.41 4.33
N ILE A 335 -20.77 -4.31 4.95
CA ILE A 335 -20.62 -3.94 6.36
C ILE A 335 -19.73 -2.72 6.48
N MET A 336 -20.22 -1.71 7.19
CA MET A 336 -19.44 -0.55 7.60
C MET A 336 -19.42 -0.53 9.12
N LYS A 337 -18.28 -0.89 9.73
CA LYS A 337 -18.18 -1.04 11.18
C LYS A 337 -16.97 -0.35 11.80
N ARG A 338 -17.17 0.29 12.96
CA ARG A 338 -16.11 0.98 13.73
C ARG A 338 -15.38 2.07 12.95
N ASN A 339 -16.02 2.68 11.96
CA ASN A 339 -15.43 3.78 11.21
C ASN A 339 -15.72 5.13 11.86
N THR A 340 -14.83 6.09 11.63
CA THR A 340 -15.12 7.52 11.76
C THR A 340 -15.46 8.07 10.39
N LEU A 341 -16.71 8.47 10.18
CA LEU A 341 -17.22 8.99 8.90
C LEU A 341 -17.57 10.47 9.04
N SER A 342 -17.12 11.30 8.11
CA SER A 342 -17.53 12.71 8.10
C SER A 342 -17.59 13.32 6.71
N ALA A 343 -18.43 14.35 6.59
CA ALA A 343 -18.46 15.26 5.45
C ALA A 343 -18.20 16.70 5.94
N VAL A 344 -17.48 17.50 5.14
CA VAL A 344 -17.00 18.82 5.56
C VAL A 344 -17.70 20.01 4.91
N GLU A 345 -18.37 19.80 3.78
CA GLU A 345 -19.19 20.86 3.16
C GLU A 345 -20.36 21.23 4.09
N ASN A 346 -20.99 22.39 3.85
CA ASN A 346 -22.11 22.85 4.67
C ASN A 346 -23.15 23.61 3.83
N ASN A 347 -23.48 23.06 2.68
CA ASN A 347 -24.49 23.51 1.74
C ASN A 347 -25.87 22.83 1.98
N GLY A 348 -25.92 21.73 2.75
CA GLY A 348 -27.14 21.00 3.09
C GLY A 348 -27.28 19.62 2.44
N GLU A 349 -26.41 19.27 1.49
CA GLU A 349 -26.45 18.00 0.75
C GLU A 349 -25.58 16.91 1.40
N GLU A 350 -24.82 17.25 2.44
CA GLU A 350 -23.75 16.40 2.95
C GLU A 350 -24.25 15.18 3.72
N SER A 351 -23.69 14.01 3.41
CA SER A 351 -24.05 12.77 4.09
C SER A 351 -22.82 11.93 4.39
N CYS A 352 -22.78 11.22 5.52
CA CYS A 352 -21.66 10.29 5.77
C CYS A 352 -21.69 9.16 4.74
N ILE A 353 -22.85 8.56 4.57
CA ILE A 353 -23.11 7.49 3.60
C ILE A 353 -24.26 7.96 2.73
N TYR A 354 -24.07 7.93 1.41
CA TYR A 354 -25.17 8.12 0.47
C TYR A 354 -25.34 6.86 -0.35
N VAL A 355 -26.59 6.42 -0.47
CA VAL A 355 -26.97 5.27 -1.29
C VAL A 355 -28.19 5.62 -2.13
N TYR A 356 -28.11 5.48 -3.45
CA TYR A 356 -29.28 5.72 -4.28
C TYR A 356 -30.41 4.73 -3.96
N ALA A 357 -30.14 3.43 -4.05
CA ALA A 357 -31.09 2.38 -3.71
C ALA A 357 -30.38 1.13 -3.20
N VAL A 358 -31.04 0.36 -2.32
CA VAL A 358 -30.54 -0.93 -1.84
C VAL A 358 -31.53 -2.04 -2.16
N ALA A 359 -31.02 -3.13 -2.73
CA ALA A 359 -31.74 -4.37 -2.97
C ALA A 359 -31.08 -5.53 -2.22
N ALA A 360 -31.54 -5.85 -1.02
CA ALA A 360 -31.00 -6.95 -0.21
C ALA A 360 -31.91 -8.19 -0.29
N MET A 361 -31.38 -9.29 -0.82
CA MET A 361 -32.15 -10.50 -1.11
C MET A 361 -31.42 -11.79 -0.73
N ASN A 362 -32.18 -12.89 -0.58
CA ASN A 362 -31.67 -14.23 -0.31
C ASN A 362 -30.70 -14.31 0.89
N GLY A 363 -31.00 -13.62 1.99
CA GLY A 363 -30.14 -13.53 3.17
C GLY A 363 -29.03 -12.48 3.08
N GLY A 364 -28.98 -11.70 2.00
CA GLY A 364 -28.05 -10.59 1.85
C GLY A 364 -28.27 -9.50 2.89
N TYR A 365 -27.19 -8.85 3.33
CA TYR A 365 -27.26 -7.84 4.40
C TYR A 365 -26.46 -6.57 4.09
N PHE A 366 -27.01 -5.43 4.54
CA PHE A 366 -26.38 -4.11 4.52
C PHE A 366 -26.39 -3.56 5.94
N ASP A 367 -25.22 -3.50 6.57
CA ASP A 367 -25.07 -3.21 8.00
C ASP A 367 -24.12 -2.02 8.22
N VAL A 368 -24.61 -1.03 8.98
CA VAL A 368 -23.85 0.14 9.42
C VAL A 368 -23.83 0.10 10.95
N GLU A 369 -22.74 -0.36 11.53
CA GLU A 369 -22.66 -0.70 12.95
C GLU A 369 -21.53 0.05 13.67
N ASN A 370 -21.80 0.58 14.86
CA ASN A 370 -20.76 1.12 15.75
C ASN A 370 -19.86 2.17 15.08
N ASN A 371 -20.43 3.07 14.28
CA ASN A 371 -19.68 4.14 13.61
C ASN A 371 -19.84 5.46 14.37
N THR A 372 -18.78 6.28 14.35
CA THR A 372 -18.85 7.69 14.76
C THR A 372 -19.02 8.54 13.50
N MET A 373 -20.09 9.33 13.43
CA MET A 373 -20.53 9.97 12.20
C MET A 373 -20.82 11.47 12.40
N ARG A 374 -20.47 12.30 11.41
CA ARG A 374 -20.74 13.73 11.42
C ARG A 374 -20.97 14.30 10.02
N ALA A 375 -22.20 14.72 9.72
CA ALA A 375 -22.59 15.36 8.47
C ALA A 375 -23.99 16.01 8.64
N VAL A 376 -24.62 16.46 7.54
CA VAL A 376 -26.04 16.84 7.58
C VAL A 376 -26.90 15.59 7.79
N ASN A 377 -26.63 14.50 7.06
CA ASN A 377 -27.30 13.21 7.25
C ASN A 377 -26.30 12.07 7.53
N GLY A 378 -26.71 11.05 8.29
CA GLY A 378 -25.88 9.88 8.53
C GLY A 378 -25.83 8.99 7.28
N LEU A 379 -26.93 8.29 7.04
CA LEU A 379 -27.22 7.48 5.86
C LEU A 379 -28.35 8.15 5.07
N TYR A 380 -28.03 8.72 3.90
CA TYR A 380 -29.00 9.29 2.98
C TYR A 380 -29.38 8.30 1.89
N ARG A 381 -30.67 8.15 1.63
CA ARG A 381 -31.21 7.22 0.64
C ARG A 381 -32.15 7.93 -0.34
N ASN A 382 -31.83 7.92 -1.65
CA ASN A 382 -32.48 8.76 -2.70
C ASN A 382 -33.30 8.03 -3.80
N GLY A 383 -33.76 6.81 -3.56
CA GLY A 383 -34.38 5.97 -4.58
C GLY A 383 -35.00 4.72 -4.00
N ASP A 384 -35.68 3.91 -4.81
CA ASP A 384 -36.53 2.83 -4.28
C ASP A 384 -35.71 1.69 -3.66
N THR A 385 -36.02 1.34 -2.42
CA THR A 385 -35.35 0.26 -1.68
C THR A 385 -36.26 -0.94 -1.57
N VAL A 386 -35.77 -2.12 -1.93
CA VAL A 386 -36.53 -3.36 -1.87
C VAL A 386 -35.70 -4.42 -1.14
N SER A 387 -36.22 -4.96 -0.05
CA SER A 387 -35.61 -6.15 0.56
C SER A 387 -36.57 -7.33 0.52
N SER A 388 -36.05 -8.47 0.07
CA SER A 388 -36.79 -9.74 -0.03
C SER A 388 -35.98 -10.84 0.65
N ALA A 389 -36.30 -11.13 1.91
CA ALA A 389 -35.48 -11.99 2.78
C ALA A 389 -34.05 -11.47 3.03
N GLY A 390 -33.81 -10.16 3.00
CA GLY A 390 -32.53 -9.54 3.37
C GLY A 390 -32.58 -8.83 4.73
N LEU A 391 -31.42 -8.33 5.19
CA LEU A 391 -31.30 -7.53 6.42
C LEU A 391 -30.71 -6.16 6.11
N LEU A 392 -31.43 -5.08 6.44
CA LEU A 392 -30.88 -3.73 6.46
C LEU A 392 -30.76 -3.28 7.92
N ARG A 393 -29.58 -2.81 8.35
CA ARG A 393 -29.35 -2.45 9.76
C ARG A 393 -28.48 -1.21 9.91
N VAL A 394 -28.90 -0.32 10.82
CA VAL A 394 -28.11 0.82 11.31
C VAL A 394 -28.11 0.75 12.83
N ALA A 395 -26.98 0.38 13.43
CA ALA A 395 -26.93 0.04 14.84
C ALA A 395 -25.74 0.64 15.59
N ASP A 396 -25.97 0.96 16.87
CA ASP A 396 -24.93 1.37 17.83
C ASP A 396 -24.05 2.54 17.36
N CYS A 397 -24.56 3.38 16.46
CA CYS A 397 -23.80 4.50 15.91
C CYS A 397 -23.97 5.78 16.74
N ASP A 398 -22.89 6.55 16.85
CA ASP A 398 -22.90 7.91 17.38
C ASP A 398 -22.95 8.91 16.22
N PHE A 399 -24.04 9.68 16.09
CA PHE A 399 -24.22 10.64 15.01
C PHE A 399 -24.42 12.07 15.51
N VAL A 400 -23.65 12.99 14.94
CA VAL A 400 -23.78 14.44 15.18
C VAL A 400 -24.25 15.10 13.90
N GLY A 401 -25.53 15.48 13.86
CA GLY A 401 -26.10 16.19 12.73
C GLY A 401 -25.74 17.68 12.72
N SER A 402 -26.02 18.34 11.59
CA SER A 402 -25.82 19.79 11.46
C SER A 402 -26.94 20.58 12.14
N MET A 403 -26.55 21.55 12.99
CA MET A 403 -27.49 22.50 13.61
C MET A 403 -28.05 23.54 12.62
N ALA A 404 -27.45 23.66 11.42
CA ALA A 404 -27.79 24.66 10.43
C ALA A 404 -29.07 24.32 9.64
N PHE A 405 -29.43 23.03 9.58
CA PHE A 405 -30.56 22.54 8.82
C PHE A 405 -31.65 21.97 9.74
N SER A 406 -32.89 22.04 9.30
CA SER A 406 -34.06 21.56 10.04
C SER A 406 -34.53 20.18 9.61
N ASP A 407 -33.98 19.60 8.54
CA ASP A 407 -34.39 18.30 8.03
C ASP A 407 -33.16 17.38 7.98
N THR A 408 -32.65 17.04 9.15
CA THR A 408 -31.48 16.16 9.31
C THR A 408 -31.90 14.88 10.01
N ALA A 409 -31.31 13.76 9.59
CA ALA A 409 -31.49 12.48 10.27
C ALA A 409 -30.26 11.58 10.20
N LEU A 410 -30.16 10.66 11.18
CA LEU A 410 -29.25 9.53 11.08
C LEU A 410 -29.61 8.65 9.87
N VAL A 411 -30.88 8.29 9.69
CA VAL A 411 -31.37 7.60 8.47
C VAL A 411 -32.36 8.51 7.77
N TYR A 412 -31.98 9.00 6.60
CA TYR A 412 -32.77 9.92 5.80
C TYR A 412 -33.32 9.22 4.55
N PHE A 413 -34.64 9.27 4.38
CA PHE A 413 -35.34 8.63 3.28
C PHE A 413 -35.94 9.64 2.30
N ASP A 414 -35.57 9.47 1.04
CA ASP A 414 -36.10 10.21 -0.11
C ASP A 414 -36.43 9.23 -1.24
N GLY A 415 -37.53 8.48 -1.07
CA GLY A 415 -37.95 7.44 -2.02
C GLY A 415 -38.86 6.37 -1.39
N TRP A 416 -39.36 5.44 -2.21
CA TRP A 416 -40.24 4.36 -1.73
C TRP A 416 -39.45 3.25 -1.05
N VAL A 417 -40.00 2.63 0.00
CA VAL A 417 -39.34 1.49 0.67
C VAL A 417 -40.29 0.31 0.71
N THR A 418 -39.80 -0.88 0.38
CA THR A 418 -40.57 -2.12 0.47
C THR A 418 -39.75 -3.22 1.13
N PHE A 419 -40.27 -3.77 2.23
CA PHE A 419 -39.74 -4.98 2.86
C PHE A 419 -40.76 -6.11 2.74
N GLN A 420 -40.31 -7.24 2.20
CA GLN A 420 -41.17 -8.38 1.97
C GLN A 420 -40.46 -9.73 2.16
N GLY A 421 -41.25 -10.80 2.21
CA GLY A 421 -40.74 -12.16 2.10
C GLY A 421 -39.71 -12.53 3.17
N GLY A 422 -39.91 -12.10 4.42
CA GLY A 422 -38.97 -12.40 5.50
C GLY A 422 -37.86 -11.36 5.70
N ALA A 423 -37.95 -10.21 5.02
CA ALA A 423 -36.97 -9.15 5.15
C ALA A 423 -36.98 -8.49 6.54
N GLN A 424 -35.82 -8.01 6.95
CA GLN A 424 -35.60 -7.45 8.28
C GLN A 424 -35.00 -6.05 8.15
N TRP A 425 -35.56 -5.10 8.90
CA TRP A 425 -34.99 -3.76 8.99
C TRP A 425 -34.85 -3.34 10.45
N ARG A 426 -33.66 -2.92 10.85
CA ARG A 426 -33.34 -2.58 12.24
C ARG A 426 -32.64 -1.24 12.32
N VAL A 427 -33.17 -0.31 13.10
CA VAL A 427 -32.47 0.91 13.51
C VAL A 427 -32.44 0.91 15.03
N GLU A 428 -31.29 0.58 15.60
CA GLU A 428 -31.23 0.24 17.03
C GLU A 428 -29.97 0.70 17.76
N GLY A 429 -30.10 1.03 19.05
CA GLY A 429 -28.94 1.37 19.89
C GLY A 429 -28.20 2.66 19.50
N ASN A 430 -28.72 3.44 18.56
CA ASN A 430 -28.02 4.62 18.05
C ASN A 430 -28.15 5.81 19.00
N ASN A 431 -27.12 6.65 19.05
CA ASN A 431 -27.10 7.87 19.84
C ASN A 431 -26.88 9.07 18.92
N VAL A 432 -27.89 9.94 18.81
CA VAL A 432 -27.93 11.04 17.85
C VAL A 432 -28.03 12.39 18.57
N SER A 433 -27.42 13.43 18.00
CA SER A 433 -27.46 14.80 18.53
C SER A 433 -27.72 15.83 17.43
N ALA A 434 -28.48 16.88 17.76
CA ALA A 434 -28.87 17.94 16.82
C ALA A 434 -29.63 17.46 15.57
N THR A 435 -30.31 16.31 15.64
CA THR A 435 -30.89 15.63 14.48
C THR A 435 -31.93 14.57 14.90
N SER A 436 -32.69 14.06 13.93
CA SER A 436 -33.65 12.97 14.12
C SER A 436 -32.95 11.60 13.98
N VAL A 437 -33.54 10.52 14.51
CA VAL A 437 -33.06 9.16 14.21
C VAL A 437 -33.48 8.77 12.79
N ILE A 438 -34.71 9.07 12.41
CA ILE A 438 -35.22 8.86 11.05
C ILE A 438 -35.88 10.15 10.55
N GLY A 439 -35.63 10.49 9.29
CA GLY A 439 -36.24 11.61 8.59
C GLY A 439 -36.79 11.21 7.23
N MET A 440 -38.01 11.65 6.92
CA MET A 440 -38.65 11.42 5.62
C MET A 440 -39.60 12.57 5.26
N PRO A 441 -39.10 13.78 4.98
CA PRO A 441 -39.94 14.97 4.87
C PRO A 441 -40.92 14.96 3.69
N ASN A 442 -40.66 14.13 2.67
CA ASN A 442 -41.54 13.99 1.51
C ASN A 442 -42.68 12.99 1.77
N SER A 443 -43.85 13.51 2.14
CA SER A 443 -45.03 12.72 2.52
C SER A 443 -45.75 11.98 1.38
N TRP A 444 -45.24 12.03 0.14
CA TRP A 444 -45.80 11.28 -1.01
C TRP A 444 -45.19 9.89 -1.18
N TYR A 445 -44.04 9.62 -0.54
CA TYR A 445 -43.43 8.30 -0.55
C TYR A 445 -44.04 7.43 0.54
N GLU A 446 -44.26 6.15 0.27
CA GLU A 446 -44.71 5.15 1.24
C GLU A 446 -43.59 4.17 1.59
N ILE A 447 -43.68 3.64 2.81
CA ILE A 447 -42.88 2.55 3.33
C ILE A 447 -43.82 1.38 3.58
N LYS A 448 -43.59 0.26 2.89
CA LYS A 448 -44.46 -0.91 2.93
C LYS A 448 -43.76 -2.09 3.57
N PHE A 449 -44.40 -2.71 4.55
CA PHE A 449 -43.96 -3.96 5.16
C PHE A 449 -45.05 -5.00 4.97
N PHE A 450 -44.74 -6.12 4.31
CA PHE A 450 -45.72 -7.18 4.10
C PHE A 450 -45.08 -8.57 4.02
N GLY A 451 -45.92 -9.60 4.12
CA GLY A 451 -45.49 -10.99 4.02
C GLY A 451 -44.92 -11.58 5.32
N THR A 452 -44.91 -12.91 5.36
CA THR A 452 -44.51 -13.69 6.53
C THR A 452 -43.02 -13.56 6.85
N GLY A 453 -42.71 -13.38 8.13
CA GLY A 453 -41.33 -13.27 8.63
C GLY A 453 -40.73 -11.87 8.49
N THR A 454 -41.39 -10.95 7.78
CA THR A 454 -40.94 -9.57 7.63
C THR A 454 -41.03 -8.84 8.97
N THR A 455 -39.93 -8.29 9.45
CA THR A 455 -39.90 -7.60 10.76
C THR A 455 -39.12 -6.28 10.68
N VAL A 456 -39.67 -5.24 11.31
CA VAL A 456 -39.04 -3.93 11.43
C VAL A 456 -38.87 -3.59 12.90
N VAL A 457 -37.69 -3.12 13.28
CA VAL A 457 -37.33 -2.81 14.67
C VAL A 457 -36.78 -1.39 14.76
N LEU A 458 -37.42 -0.55 15.56
CA LEU A 458 -36.89 0.76 15.98
C LEU A 458 -36.77 0.79 17.49
N ALA A 459 -35.58 0.47 18.01
CA ALA A 459 -35.43 0.23 19.44
C ALA A 459 -34.15 0.80 20.03
N HIS A 460 -34.18 1.17 21.32
CA HIS A 460 -32.97 1.55 22.06
C HIS A 460 -32.20 2.76 21.49
N ASN A 461 -32.83 3.57 20.62
CA ASN A 461 -32.19 4.78 20.10
C ASN A 461 -32.33 5.93 21.10
N ARG A 462 -31.34 6.83 21.12
CA ARG A 462 -31.30 7.99 21.99
C ARG A 462 -31.04 9.25 21.19
N GLN A 463 -31.93 10.23 21.32
CA GLN A 463 -31.72 11.60 20.86
C GLN A 463 -31.27 12.45 22.04
N VAL A 464 -30.10 13.06 21.97
CA VAL A 464 -29.50 13.79 23.10
C VAL A 464 -30.21 15.13 23.34
N ASP A 465 -30.65 15.82 22.28
CA ASP A 465 -31.48 17.02 22.35
C ASP A 465 -32.92 16.73 21.90
N ASP A 466 -33.85 17.59 22.28
CA ASP A 466 -35.28 17.52 21.92
C ASP A 466 -35.67 18.59 20.88
N ARG A 467 -34.71 19.12 20.11
CA ARG A 467 -34.94 20.14 19.10
C ARG A 467 -35.78 19.61 17.94
N MET A 468 -35.56 18.35 17.58
CA MET A 468 -36.21 17.69 16.45
C MET A 468 -37.08 16.53 16.96
N PRO A 469 -38.17 16.17 16.28
CA PRO A 469 -38.86 14.90 16.55
C PRO A 469 -37.90 13.73 16.40
N LEU A 470 -38.03 12.70 17.25
CA LEU A 470 -37.19 11.50 17.15
C LEU A 470 -37.33 10.82 15.78
N PHE A 471 -38.56 10.76 15.27
CA PHE A 471 -38.93 10.23 13.96
C PHE A 471 -39.69 11.31 13.19
N ASN A 472 -39.03 11.96 12.23
CA ASN A 472 -39.57 13.09 11.50
C ASN A 472 -40.29 12.62 10.22
N TYR A 473 -41.60 12.86 10.12
CA TYR A 473 -42.50 12.56 8.98
C TYR A 473 -42.63 11.07 8.55
N PHE A 474 -41.71 10.21 8.96
CA PHE A 474 -41.64 8.77 8.65
C PHE A 474 -42.94 7.99 8.95
N LEU A 475 -43.65 8.35 10.01
CA LEU A 475 -44.77 7.58 10.53
C LEU A 475 -46.05 7.71 9.71
N LEU A 476 -46.25 8.87 9.07
CA LEU A 476 -47.41 9.12 8.21
C LEU A 476 -47.36 8.32 6.90
N SER A 477 -46.17 7.86 6.53
CA SER A 477 -45.88 7.15 5.28
C SER A 477 -45.80 5.63 5.44
N THR A 478 -45.97 5.10 6.65
CA THR A 478 -45.74 3.67 6.94
C THR A 478 -47.02 2.85 6.81
N ILE A 479 -46.95 1.75 6.06
CA ILE A 479 -48.04 0.78 5.85
C ILE A 479 -47.52 -0.59 6.27
N VAL A 480 -48.21 -1.20 7.25
CA VAL A 480 -47.88 -2.54 7.76
C VAL A 480 -49.03 -3.49 7.42
N GLU A 481 -48.76 -4.48 6.58
CA GLU A 481 -49.72 -5.52 6.25
C GLU A 481 -49.40 -6.80 7.03
N PRO A 482 -50.31 -7.29 7.90
CA PRO A 482 -50.15 -8.58 8.55
C PRO A 482 -49.91 -9.69 7.51
N PRO A 483 -48.99 -10.64 7.75
CA PRO A 483 -48.34 -10.97 9.02
C PRO A 483 -46.98 -10.28 9.26
N ALA A 484 -46.65 -9.19 8.55
CA ALA A 484 -45.45 -8.42 8.86
C ALA A 484 -45.54 -7.80 10.26
N ARG A 485 -44.40 -7.66 10.94
CA ARG A 485 -44.32 -7.14 12.31
C ARG A 485 -43.52 -5.85 12.34
N PHE A 486 -44.08 -4.82 12.95
CA PHE A 486 -43.37 -3.57 13.23
C PHE A 486 -43.28 -3.41 14.75
N VAL A 487 -42.05 -3.35 15.27
CA VAL A 487 -41.74 -3.31 16.69
C VAL A 487 -40.99 -2.02 17.03
N VAL A 488 -41.49 -1.27 18.00
CA VAL A 488 -40.89 -0.02 18.44
C VAL A 488 -40.84 0.01 19.97
N GLY A 489 -39.71 0.38 20.56
CA GLY A 489 -39.65 0.48 22.00
C GLY A 489 -38.32 0.92 22.58
N CYS A 490 -38.38 1.38 23.83
CA CYS A 490 -37.22 1.89 24.56
C CYS A 490 -36.37 2.94 23.81
N ASN A 491 -36.99 3.84 23.05
CA ASN A 491 -36.26 4.99 22.50
C ASN A 491 -36.35 6.18 23.46
N LEU A 492 -35.27 6.96 23.55
CA LEU A 492 -35.10 8.02 24.53
C LEU A 492 -34.93 9.39 23.86
N GLN A 493 -35.60 10.40 24.40
CA GLN A 493 -35.29 11.82 24.17
C GLN A 493 -34.69 12.42 25.44
N GLY A 494 -33.43 12.82 25.36
CA GLY A 494 -32.57 13.17 26.49
C GLY A 494 -32.39 11.98 27.43
N LYS A 495 -33.19 11.94 28.50
CA LYS A 495 -33.26 10.87 29.51
C LYS A 495 -34.66 10.26 29.65
N LYS A 496 -35.63 10.76 28.89
CA LYS A 496 -37.03 10.35 28.99
C LYS A 496 -37.33 9.35 27.89
N GLU A 497 -38.03 8.29 28.24
CA GLU A 497 -38.60 7.38 27.25
C GLU A 497 -39.68 8.10 26.45
N VAL A 498 -39.66 7.90 25.13
CA VAL A 498 -40.64 8.47 24.21
C VAL A 498 -41.98 7.78 24.38
N SER A 499 -43.06 8.56 24.48
CA SER A 499 -44.42 8.02 24.38
C SER A 499 -44.84 7.92 22.93
N TYR A 500 -45.58 6.85 22.62
CA TYR A 500 -46.08 6.55 21.29
C TYR A 500 -47.61 6.55 21.21
N ASP A 501 -48.28 7.08 22.23
CA ASP A 501 -49.74 7.19 22.28
C ASP A 501 -50.24 7.98 21.04
N ASP A 502 -51.17 7.39 20.28
CA ASP A 502 -51.76 7.95 19.05
C ASP A 502 -50.75 8.23 17.90
N VAL A 503 -49.51 7.71 18.00
CA VAL A 503 -48.44 7.94 17.02
C VAL A 503 -48.31 6.79 16.01
N PHE A 504 -48.65 5.56 16.41
CA PHE A 504 -48.58 4.37 15.54
C PHE A 504 -49.96 3.77 15.26
N PRO A 505 -50.13 3.11 14.09
CA PRO A 505 -51.26 2.20 13.85
C PRO A 505 -51.36 1.09 14.91
N GLU A 506 -52.56 0.52 15.10
CA GLU A 506 -52.80 -0.56 16.08
C GLU A 506 -51.95 -1.82 15.81
N GLU A 507 -51.48 -1.99 14.57
CA GLU A 507 -50.65 -3.11 14.13
C GLU A 507 -49.21 -3.06 14.64
N VAL A 508 -48.76 -1.93 15.20
CA VAL A 508 -47.38 -1.76 15.70
C VAL A 508 -47.25 -2.25 17.13
N VAL A 509 -46.28 -3.13 17.37
CA VAL A 509 -45.96 -3.67 18.68
C VAL A 509 -45.08 -2.68 19.43
N VAL A 510 -45.62 -2.10 20.50
CA VAL A 510 -44.88 -1.16 21.36
C VAL A 510 -44.43 -1.83 22.66
N PHE A 511 -43.17 -1.63 23.05
CA PHE A 511 -42.64 -2.12 24.34
C PHE A 511 -41.86 -1.04 25.10
N LYS A 512 -41.75 -1.22 26.43
CA LYS A 512 -41.10 -0.26 27.33
C LYS A 512 -39.64 -0.61 27.62
N CYS A 513 -38.83 0.38 27.95
CA CYS A 513 -37.51 0.17 28.52
C CYS A 513 -37.58 -0.77 29.75
N GLY A 514 -36.61 -1.69 29.82
CA GLY A 514 -36.54 -2.71 30.88
C GLY A 514 -37.45 -3.92 30.67
N THR A 515 -38.22 -3.96 29.58
CA THR A 515 -38.92 -5.18 29.13
C THR A 515 -38.15 -5.83 27.99
N CYS A 516 -38.16 -7.16 27.92
CA CYS A 516 -37.55 -7.88 26.82
C CYS A 516 -38.61 -8.18 25.75
N ASN A 517 -38.36 -7.70 24.54
CA ASN A 517 -39.13 -8.08 23.36
C ASN A 517 -38.23 -8.91 22.45
N ASP A 518 -38.66 -10.13 22.14
CA ASP A 518 -37.84 -11.11 21.42
C ASP A 518 -37.40 -10.61 20.05
N ASP A 519 -38.33 -10.01 19.29
CA ASP A 519 -38.08 -9.52 17.94
C ASP A 519 -37.16 -8.29 17.92
N ALA A 520 -37.19 -7.47 18.98
CA ALA A 520 -36.28 -6.34 19.15
C ALA A 520 -34.89 -6.78 19.64
N ALA A 521 -34.83 -7.74 20.57
CA ALA A 521 -33.57 -8.25 21.11
C ALA A 521 -32.79 -9.08 20.10
N CYS A 522 -33.48 -9.93 19.33
CA CYS A 522 -32.87 -10.99 18.57
C CYS A 522 -33.30 -11.00 17.11
N TYR A 523 -32.39 -11.41 16.22
CA TYR A 523 -32.72 -11.75 14.86
C TYR A 523 -33.39 -13.13 14.82
N MET A 524 -34.72 -13.14 14.89
CA MET A 524 -35.53 -14.34 15.11
C MET A 524 -35.25 -15.52 14.16
N PRO A 525 -34.98 -15.33 12.85
CA PRO A 525 -34.65 -16.46 11.98
C PRO A 525 -33.43 -17.25 12.47
N GLY A 526 -32.42 -16.55 13.02
CA GLY A 526 -31.19 -17.11 13.57
C GLY A 526 -31.22 -17.46 15.06
N THR A 527 -32.32 -17.17 15.74
CA THR A 527 -32.42 -17.33 17.20
C THR A 527 -32.99 -18.69 17.56
N ASP A 528 -32.33 -19.39 18.47
CA ASP A 528 -32.75 -20.69 19.02
C ASP A 528 -33.63 -20.49 20.26
N SER A 529 -33.20 -19.62 21.18
CA SER A 529 -33.98 -19.24 22.36
C SER A 529 -33.65 -17.83 22.84
N VAL A 530 -34.56 -17.22 23.61
CA VAL A 530 -34.38 -15.91 24.23
C VAL A 530 -34.49 -16.07 25.75
N ASP A 531 -33.48 -15.61 26.48
CA ASP A 531 -33.57 -15.48 27.93
C ASP A 531 -34.25 -14.16 28.27
N HIS A 532 -35.53 -14.21 28.65
CA HIS A 532 -36.31 -13.01 28.99
C HIS A 532 -35.83 -12.31 30.29
N GLY A 533 -34.96 -12.93 31.09
CA GLY A 533 -34.40 -12.32 32.29
C GLY A 533 -33.26 -11.35 31.99
N SER A 534 -32.31 -11.77 31.14
CA SER A 534 -31.18 -10.95 30.67
C SER A 534 -31.45 -10.22 29.36
N CYS A 535 -32.51 -10.62 28.64
CA CYS A 535 -32.78 -10.26 27.26
C CYS A 535 -31.64 -10.63 26.29
N SER A 536 -31.05 -11.81 26.49
CA SER A 536 -29.97 -12.34 25.65
C SER A 536 -30.47 -13.43 24.71
N CYS A 537 -29.91 -13.48 23.51
CA CYS A 537 -30.24 -14.45 22.47
C CYS A 537 -29.26 -15.63 22.49
N SER A 538 -29.77 -16.86 22.40
CA SER A 538 -28.96 -18.02 22.01
C SER A 538 -29.16 -18.26 20.52
N CYS A 539 -28.06 -18.40 19.78
CA CYS A 539 -28.10 -18.49 18.33
C CYS A 539 -28.11 -19.94 17.84
N LYS A 540 -28.80 -20.19 16.73
CA LYS A 540 -28.70 -21.45 15.99
C LYS A 540 -27.31 -21.62 15.40
N ASP A 541 -26.96 -22.85 15.05
CA ASP A 541 -25.71 -23.13 14.33
C ASP A 541 -25.60 -22.27 13.05
N GLY A 542 -24.44 -21.61 12.87
CA GLY A 542 -24.18 -20.73 11.73
C GLY A 542 -24.66 -19.28 11.88
N TRP A 543 -25.14 -18.89 13.06
CA TRP A 543 -25.52 -17.51 13.38
C TRP A 543 -24.62 -16.94 14.49
N HIS A 544 -24.38 -15.63 14.43
CA HIS A 544 -23.25 -15.03 15.16
C HIS A 544 -23.66 -13.79 15.98
N GLY A 545 -22.86 -13.51 17.02
CA GLY A 545 -23.00 -12.32 17.86
C GLY A 545 -24.18 -12.34 18.82
N ALA A 546 -24.31 -11.27 19.61
CA ALA A 546 -25.35 -11.15 20.66
C ALA A 546 -26.78 -11.10 20.10
N SER A 547 -26.95 -10.63 18.86
CA SER A 547 -28.25 -10.52 18.18
C SER A 547 -28.55 -11.66 17.21
N CYS A 548 -27.69 -12.69 17.13
CA CYS A 548 -27.83 -13.83 16.20
C CYS A 548 -27.96 -13.43 14.73
N LEU A 549 -27.02 -12.62 14.24
CA LEU A 549 -26.98 -12.11 12.87
C LEU A 549 -26.45 -13.17 11.88
N PRO A 550 -26.83 -13.11 10.59
CA PRO A 550 -26.47 -14.13 9.58
C PRO A 550 -25.01 -14.07 9.14
N PHE A 551 -24.16 -13.29 9.82
CA PHE A 551 -22.81 -13.00 9.37
C PHE A 551 -21.82 -12.91 10.52
N GLU A 552 -20.62 -13.41 10.26
CA GLU A 552 -19.49 -13.31 11.17
C GLU A 552 -18.76 -11.99 10.89
N VAL A 553 -18.76 -11.07 11.85
CA VAL A 553 -18.00 -9.83 11.72
C VAL A 553 -16.64 -10.01 12.39
N PRO A 554 -15.51 -9.74 11.70
CA PRO A 554 -14.21 -9.76 12.33
C PRO A 554 -14.13 -8.77 13.51
N ASP A 555 -13.94 -9.28 14.72
CA ASP A 555 -13.81 -8.47 15.94
C ASP A 555 -12.48 -7.69 16.00
N THR A 556 -11.48 -8.11 15.22
CA THR A 556 -10.17 -7.47 15.14
C THR A 556 -9.70 -7.34 13.69
N VAL A 557 -9.44 -6.10 13.27
CA VAL A 557 -8.59 -5.81 12.10
C VAL A 557 -7.17 -5.70 12.61
N GLY A 558 -6.47 -6.83 12.65
CA GLY A 558 -5.02 -6.85 12.81
C GLY A 558 -4.42 -7.69 11.69
N PRO A 559 -3.41 -7.20 10.95
CA PRO A 559 -2.60 -8.14 10.19
C PRO A 559 -1.97 -9.11 11.21
N SER A 560 -2.20 -10.40 11.02
CA SER A 560 -1.38 -11.44 11.64
C SER A 560 0.01 -11.42 11.00
N LEU A 561 0.74 -10.32 11.18
CA LEU A 561 2.18 -10.31 10.98
C LEU A 561 2.83 -10.82 12.27
N PRO A 562 3.85 -11.70 12.18
CA PRO A 562 4.61 -12.10 13.36
C PRO A 562 5.18 -10.86 14.02
N GLU A 563 4.79 -10.64 15.27
CA GLU A 563 5.25 -9.57 16.15
C GLU A 563 6.79 -9.60 16.21
N ARG A 564 7.47 -8.68 15.54
CA ARG A 564 8.88 -8.41 15.83
C ARG A 564 8.92 -7.41 16.98
N ALA A 565 9.57 -7.81 18.07
CA ALA A 565 9.72 -7.00 19.28
C ALA A 565 10.29 -5.61 18.96
N VAL A 566 9.54 -4.56 19.30
CA VAL A 566 9.97 -3.16 19.28
C VAL A 566 10.46 -2.79 20.69
N ASP A 567 11.58 -2.08 20.78
CA ASP A 567 12.17 -1.58 22.04
C ASP A 567 11.60 -0.17 22.36
N ASP A 568 10.90 -0.03 23.49
CA ASP A 568 10.01 1.11 23.81
C ASP A 568 10.67 2.24 24.63
N ASP A 569 11.99 2.24 24.81
CA ASP A 569 12.66 3.20 25.70
C ASP A 569 12.91 4.58 25.03
N THR A 570 11.98 5.52 25.27
CA THR A 570 11.86 6.88 24.68
C THR A 570 12.50 8.03 25.48
N SER A 571 13.38 7.73 26.45
CA SER A 571 13.94 8.76 27.35
C SER A 571 14.87 9.80 26.66
N CYS A 572 14.63 11.10 26.89
CA CYS A 572 15.38 12.22 26.31
C CYS A 572 16.54 12.72 27.22
N VAL A 573 17.67 13.12 26.63
CA VAL A 573 18.76 13.80 27.34
C VAL A 573 18.55 15.32 27.32
N VAL A 574 18.31 15.93 28.49
CA VAL A 574 17.87 17.33 28.58
C VAL A 574 18.91 18.24 29.28
N ASN A 575 19.13 19.45 28.75
CA ASN A 575 19.87 20.59 29.33
C ASN A 575 21.31 20.31 29.79
N ARG A 576 22.06 19.46 29.04
CA ARG A 576 23.46 19.13 29.33
C ARG A 576 24.44 19.71 28.32
N ALA A 577 25.68 19.99 28.72
CA ALA A 577 26.74 20.37 27.77
C ALA A 577 27.59 19.14 27.39
N LEU A 578 27.52 18.70 26.13
CA LEU A 578 28.18 17.46 25.66
C LEU A 578 29.41 17.78 24.79
N LYS A 579 30.57 17.19 25.13
CA LYS A 579 31.81 17.30 24.34
C LYS A 579 32.04 16.12 23.40
N LYS A 580 31.39 14.98 23.66
CA LYS A 580 31.45 13.76 22.87
C LYS A 580 30.09 13.06 22.98
N LEU A 581 29.51 12.67 21.85
CA LEU A 581 28.24 11.97 21.77
C LEU A 581 28.48 10.56 21.25
N THR A 582 27.98 9.54 21.96
CA THR A 582 28.05 8.13 21.52
C THR A 582 26.62 7.66 21.31
N LEU A 583 26.24 7.35 20.08
CA LEU A 583 24.90 6.91 19.71
C LEU A 583 24.85 5.39 19.70
N ASN A 584 23.79 4.82 20.28
CA ASN A 584 23.52 3.40 20.15
C ASN A 584 22.59 3.19 18.94
N MET A 585 23.19 2.80 17.81
CA MET A 585 22.51 2.63 16.53
C MET A 585 21.40 1.57 16.52
N TRP A 586 21.27 0.77 17.58
CA TRP A 586 20.20 -0.22 17.73
C TRP A 586 18.90 0.37 18.29
N LYS A 587 18.91 1.60 18.81
CA LYS A 587 17.70 2.30 19.19
C LYS A 587 17.12 3.02 17.98
N THR A 588 15.82 2.89 17.77
CA THR A 588 15.09 3.54 16.67
C THR A 588 14.99 5.07 16.85
N HIS A 589 15.15 5.58 18.08
CA HIS A 589 15.03 7.00 18.39
C HIS A 589 16.07 7.48 19.43
N HIS A 590 16.58 8.71 19.25
CA HIS A 590 17.43 9.39 20.22
C HIS A 590 16.98 10.85 20.40
N CYS A 591 16.65 11.26 21.62
CA CYS A 591 16.08 12.58 21.90
C CYS A 591 17.01 13.44 22.78
N TYR A 592 17.28 14.68 22.36
CA TYR A 592 18.12 15.65 23.09
C TYR A 592 17.45 17.02 23.14
N VAL A 593 17.22 17.59 24.32
CA VAL A 593 16.50 18.88 24.47
C VAL A 593 17.36 19.87 25.25
N GLY A 594 17.64 21.05 24.69
CA GLY A 594 18.41 22.11 25.37
C GLY A 594 19.89 21.78 25.65
N VAL A 595 20.47 20.82 24.92
CA VAL A 595 21.87 20.38 25.09
C VAL A 595 22.84 21.32 24.37
N THR A 596 23.95 21.71 25.02
CA THR A 596 24.97 22.63 24.47
C THR A 596 26.25 21.89 24.07
N PHE A 597 26.55 21.76 22.78
CA PHE A 597 27.78 21.10 22.31
C PHE A 597 28.95 22.09 22.29
N SER A 598 30.03 21.82 23.04
CA SER A 598 31.16 22.75 23.16
C SER A 598 32.51 22.11 22.79
N GLY A 599 33.09 22.58 21.68
CA GLY A 599 34.43 22.23 21.18
C GLY A 599 34.83 23.17 20.03
N VAL A 600 36.08 23.64 19.99
CA VAL A 600 36.56 24.59 18.97
C VAL A 600 36.67 23.86 17.62
N GLY A 601 35.79 24.19 16.66
CA GLY A 601 35.74 23.55 15.34
C GLY A 601 34.87 22.28 15.27
N ALA A 602 33.67 22.30 15.85
CA ALA A 602 32.77 21.14 15.88
C ALA A 602 32.34 20.70 14.46
N VAL A 603 33.04 19.69 13.93
CA VAL A 603 32.58 18.80 12.85
C VAL A 603 32.31 17.46 13.51
N LEU A 604 31.09 16.93 13.34
CA LEU A 604 30.72 15.57 13.78
C LEU A 604 31.68 14.58 13.13
N THR A 605 32.59 14.01 13.93
CA THR A 605 33.57 13.04 13.46
C THR A 605 33.34 11.75 14.21
N PHE A 606 32.82 10.74 13.53
CA PHE A 606 32.66 9.39 14.07
C PHE A 606 33.99 8.65 13.94
N SER A 607 34.51 8.11 15.05
CA SER A 607 35.76 7.35 15.06
C SER A 607 35.53 5.99 15.73
N PHE A 608 35.72 4.91 14.98
CA PHE A 608 35.75 3.55 15.50
C PHE A 608 37.19 3.19 15.88
N ASN A 609 37.42 2.72 17.10
CA ASN A 609 38.77 2.35 17.58
C ASN A 609 39.16 0.97 17.02
N SER A 610 40.32 0.87 16.36
CA SER A 610 41.00 -0.39 16.08
C SER A 610 42.33 -0.46 16.85
N THR A 611 42.61 -1.62 17.47
CA THR A 611 43.90 -1.92 18.09
C THR A 611 44.91 -2.39 17.03
N ALA A 612 46.13 -1.88 17.12
CA ALA A 612 47.14 -1.83 16.07
C ALA A 612 48.03 -3.08 15.93
N ALA A 613 48.61 -3.29 14.73
CA ALA A 613 49.97 -3.81 14.56
C ALA A 613 50.61 -3.42 13.20
N ALA A 614 51.92 -3.14 13.33
CA ALA A 614 53.00 -2.61 12.49
C ALA A 614 53.10 -2.90 10.97
N SER A 615 53.74 -1.96 10.26
CA SER A 615 54.39 -1.99 8.93
C SER A 615 55.92 -2.23 9.11
N PRO A 616 56.84 -2.46 8.12
CA PRO A 616 56.97 -1.73 6.83
C PRO A 616 57.56 -2.47 5.58
N HIS A 617 57.27 -1.96 4.35
CA HIS A 617 58.27 -1.40 3.41
C HIS A 617 57.64 -0.78 2.14
N ARG A 618 58.36 0.19 1.56
CA ARG A 618 58.00 1.24 0.58
C ARG A 618 58.53 0.92 -0.83
N THR A 619 57.88 1.42 -1.90
CA THR A 619 58.52 2.20 -2.99
C THR A 619 57.51 2.93 -3.91
N SER A 620 57.97 4.06 -4.47
CA SER A 620 57.35 5.11 -5.32
C SER A 620 56.98 4.65 -6.76
N ARG A 621 56.19 5.32 -7.61
CA ARG A 621 56.24 6.74 -8.11
C ARG A 621 55.13 6.96 -9.16
N SER A 622 54.57 8.18 -9.25
CA SER A 622 53.70 8.74 -10.34
C SER A 622 54.58 9.41 -11.45
N PRO A 623 54.12 9.85 -12.66
CA PRO A 623 53.02 10.85 -12.87
C PRO A 623 52.24 10.84 -14.23
N GLY A 624 51.17 11.67 -14.31
CA GLY A 624 50.88 12.50 -15.49
C GLY A 624 49.50 12.34 -16.15
N ALA A 625 48.67 13.39 -16.10
CA ALA A 625 47.41 13.53 -16.86
C ALA A 625 47.48 14.77 -17.79
N PRO A 626 46.73 14.77 -18.91
CA PRO A 626 46.22 16.02 -19.48
C PRO A 626 44.70 16.00 -19.71
N SER A 627 44.10 17.18 -19.55
CA SER A 627 42.69 17.54 -19.80
C SER A 627 42.40 17.80 -21.28
N VAL A 628 41.25 17.37 -21.83
CA VAL A 628 40.67 17.90 -23.09
C VAL A 628 39.12 17.92 -23.05
N ARG A 629 38.55 18.95 -23.70
CA ARG A 629 37.11 19.32 -23.78
C ARG A 629 36.27 18.40 -24.68
N VAL A 630 35.00 18.27 -24.33
CA VAL A 630 33.92 17.57 -25.06
C VAL A 630 33.34 18.42 -26.21
N PRO A 631 33.06 17.87 -27.40
CA PRO A 631 32.18 18.50 -28.39
C PRO A 631 30.73 17.97 -28.32
N ARG A 632 29.77 18.87 -28.53
CA ARG A 632 28.34 18.56 -28.76
C ARG A 632 28.15 17.99 -30.17
N CYS A 633 27.52 16.82 -30.29
CA CYS A 633 26.79 16.36 -31.49
C CYS A 633 25.29 16.36 -31.14
N GLY A 634 24.32 16.80 -31.94
CA GLY A 634 24.29 17.01 -33.39
C GLY A 634 23.23 16.08 -34.00
N LEU A 635 21.95 16.31 -33.70
CA LEU A 635 20.80 15.62 -34.30
C LEU A 635 20.61 16.07 -35.76
N LEU A 636 20.76 15.15 -36.72
CA LEU A 636 20.02 15.14 -37.99
C LEU A 636 18.92 14.06 -37.83
N GLY A 637 17.65 14.24 -38.17
CA GLY A 637 16.98 15.26 -38.97
C GLY A 637 16.13 14.58 -40.04
N CYS A 638 14.85 14.33 -39.75
CA CYS A 638 13.80 14.21 -40.78
C CYS A 638 12.77 15.33 -40.54
N TRP A 639 12.77 16.31 -41.46
CA TRP A 639 11.71 17.31 -41.66
C TRP A 639 10.54 16.67 -42.43
N GLY A 640 9.28 17.10 -42.30
CA GLY A 640 8.79 18.28 -41.60
C GLY A 640 7.27 18.42 -41.60
N GLY A 641 6.81 19.42 -40.84
CA GLY A 641 5.43 19.91 -40.74
C GLY A 641 5.26 20.79 -39.49
N ARG A 642 5.52 22.11 -39.62
CA ARG A 642 5.35 23.14 -38.56
C ARG A 642 3.87 23.25 -38.13
N VAL A 643 3.48 23.63 -36.90
CA VAL A 643 3.63 24.97 -36.28
C VAL A 643 3.34 24.96 -34.76
N SER A 644 4.18 25.70 -34.00
CA SER A 644 3.99 26.40 -32.69
C SER A 644 3.92 25.59 -31.37
N ARG A 645 5.01 25.49 -30.57
CA ARG A 645 5.45 26.38 -29.43
C ARG A 645 4.35 26.62 -28.37
N ARG A 646 4.51 26.40 -27.06
CA ARG A 646 5.65 26.39 -26.09
C ARG A 646 5.33 25.43 -24.92
N ARG A 647 6.34 24.84 -24.25
CA ARG A 647 6.37 24.75 -22.77
C ARG A 647 7.78 24.47 -22.25
N ASP A 648 8.08 25.16 -21.15
CA ASP A 648 9.30 25.12 -20.36
C ASP A 648 9.62 23.71 -19.85
N SER A 649 10.89 23.36 -19.94
CA SER A 649 11.52 22.18 -19.36
C SER A 649 11.82 22.38 -17.88
N ARG A 650 11.27 21.52 -17.01
CA ARG A 650 11.89 21.11 -15.75
C ARG A 650 11.95 19.58 -15.75
N GLU A 651 13.14 19.07 -15.47
CA GLU A 651 13.52 17.65 -15.35
C GLU A 651 12.73 16.94 -14.24
N PRO A 652 12.44 15.64 -14.35
CA PRO A 652 12.08 14.80 -13.21
C PRO A 652 13.30 14.03 -12.67
N ASP A 653 13.39 13.98 -11.34
CA ASP A 653 14.33 13.20 -10.54
C ASP A 653 14.07 11.69 -10.68
N GLY A 654 15.16 10.91 -10.71
CA GLY A 654 15.16 9.50 -11.05
C GLY A 654 14.85 8.51 -9.92
N ASP A 655 14.49 7.30 -10.37
CA ASP A 655 14.18 6.11 -9.58
C ASP A 655 15.32 5.69 -8.64
N ALA A 656 15.00 5.34 -7.39
CA ALA A 656 15.96 4.77 -6.45
C ALA A 656 15.97 3.23 -6.55
N VAL A 657 17.13 2.67 -6.92
CA VAL A 657 17.40 1.22 -7.00
C VAL A 657 18.03 0.74 -5.69
N SER A 658 17.52 -0.36 -5.13
CA SER A 658 18.12 -1.03 -3.97
C SER A 658 19.33 -1.87 -4.40
N VAL A 659 20.55 -1.40 -4.09
CA VAL A 659 21.80 -2.12 -4.31
C VAL A 659 22.43 -2.45 -2.95
N VAL A 660 22.70 -3.73 -2.68
CA VAL A 660 23.34 -4.17 -1.43
C VAL A 660 24.86 -4.17 -1.60
N PHE A 661 25.55 -3.33 -0.84
CA PHE A 661 27.02 -3.26 -0.80
C PHE A 661 27.55 -3.94 0.47
N LEU A 662 28.42 -4.94 0.33
CA LEU A 662 29.12 -5.58 1.46
C LEU A 662 30.62 -5.28 1.35
N CYS A 663 31.13 -4.39 2.21
CA CYS A 663 32.51 -3.89 2.15
C CYS A 663 33.39 -4.40 3.31
N MET A 664 34.65 -4.71 3.00
CA MET A 664 35.73 -4.84 3.99
C MET A 664 36.52 -3.51 4.10
N PRO A 665 37.00 -3.10 5.28
CA PRO A 665 37.73 -1.83 5.42
C PRO A 665 39.15 -1.90 4.81
N SER A 666 39.43 -1.04 3.83
CA SER A 666 40.77 -0.84 3.25
C SER A 666 41.57 0.24 4.02
N ARG A 667 42.88 0.03 4.20
CA ARG A 667 43.79 0.96 4.90
C ARG A 667 44.07 2.21 4.03
N SER A 668 43.65 3.38 4.48
CA SER A 668 43.98 4.67 3.87
C SER A 668 45.35 5.19 4.34
N THR A 669 46.27 5.45 3.40
CA THR A 669 47.49 6.22 3.67
C THR A 669 47.21 7.72 3.55
N ALA A 670 47.26 8.42 4.67
CA ALA A 670 47.12 9.87 4.75
C ALA A 670 48.36 10.61 4.21
N ILE A 671 48.16 11.58 3.32
CA ILE A 671 49.11 12.65 3.04
C ILE A 671 48.57 13.92 3.71
N SER A 672 49.36 14.51 4.61
CA SER A 672 49.06 15.79 5.25
C SER A 672 50.08 16.87 4.83
N PRO A 673 49.72 18.17 4.93
CA PRO A 673 50.37 19.23 4.20
C PRO A 673 51.42 20.00 5.03
N SER A 674 52.42 20.55 4.33
CA SER A 674 53.23 21.68 4.79
C SER A 674 53.44 22.57 3.56
N ARG A 675 53.45 23.90 3.59
CA ARG A 675 53.66 24.92 4.61
C ARG A 675 53.16 26.27 4.04
N ARG A 676 52.74 27.18 4.92
CA ARG A 676 52.41 28.60 4.64
C ARG A 676 53.57 29.40 4.04
N LEU A 677 53.24 30.43 3.24
CA LEU A 677 53.86 31.78 3.20
C LEU A 677 52.91 32.72 2.40
N THR A 678 52.10 33.56 3.06
CA THR A 678 52.24 35.02 3.33
C THR A 678 51.84 36.01 2.22
N ARG A 679 50.81 36.82 2.54
CA ARG A 679 50.59 38.28 2.32
C ARG A 679 50.56 38.89 0.91
N ARG A 680 49.40 39.49 0.57
CA ARG A 680 49.14 40.95 0.29
C ARG A 680 47.72 41.08 -0.31
N SER A 681 46.73 41.62 0.39
CA SER A 681 46.30 43.04 0.51
C SER A 681 45.71 43.72 -0.75
N ARG A 682 44.35 43.84 -0.73
CA ARG A 682 43.52 45.06 -0.99
C ARG A 682 43.09 45.41 -2.44
N PRO A 683 42.04 46.27 -2.65
CA PRO A 683 40.67 45.86 -3.08
C PRO A 683 40.06 46.73 -4.23
N LEU A 684 38.85 46.44 -4.72
CA LEU A 684 37.88 47.36 -5.39
C LEU A 684 36.49 46.67 -5.44
N SER A 685 35.46 47.06 -4.68
CA SER A 685 34.50 48.18 -4.84
C SER A 685 33.40 48.01 -5.91
N SER A 686 32.15 47.84 -5.48
CA SER A 686 30.90 48.53 -5.90
C SER A 686 29.69 47.62 -5.63
N PHE A 687 28.84 47.94 -4.64
CA PHE A 687 27.57 48.66 -4.77
C PHE A 687 26.57 48.09 -5.81
N ARG A 688 25.52 47.40 -5.33
CA ARG A 688 24.13 47.92 -5.37
C ARG A 688 23.14 47.04 -4.63
N THR A 689 22.47 47.68 -3.69
CA THR A 689 21.23 47.32 -3.00
C THR A 689 20.02 47.56 -3.91
N LEU A 690 19.00 46.70 -3.87
CA LEU A 690 17.57 47.04 -4.02
C LEU A 690 16.76 45.82 -3.51
N ARG A 691 16.27 45.83 -2.26
CA ARG A 691 14.90 46.18 -1.82
C ARG A 691 13.75 45.60 -2.66
N ALA A 692 13.13 44.57 -2.05
CA ALA A 692 11.71 44.26 -1.91
C ALA A 692 10.64 45.15 -2.57
N LYS A 693 9.58 44.50 -3.07
CA LYS A 693 8.20 44.78 -2.64
C LYS A 693 7.19 43.73 -3.14
N LEU A 694 6.29 43.39 -2.20
CA LEU A 694 4.96 42.76 -2.28
C LEU A 694 4.90 41.28 -2.67
#